data_AF-A0A0M8N0W5-F1
#
_entry.id   AF-A0A0M8N0W5-F1
#
_cell.length_a   1.000
_cell.length_b   1.000
_cell.length_c   1.000
_cell.angle_alpha   90.00
_cell.angle_beta   90.00
_cell.angle_gamma   90.00
#
_symmetry.space_group_name_H-M   'P 1'
#
loop_
_entity.id
_entity.type
_entity.pdbx_description
1 polymer ?
#
loop_
_entity_poly.entity_id
_entity_poly.type
_entity_poly.pdbx_seq_one_letter_code
_entity_poly.pdbx_strand_id
1 'polypeptide(L)'
;MNRQGPRLKNGVDLQLQSAFSDGNWQVAIRLADKRAKLLNDQYFQVVKICAESQLDDPTAKLAAVSAVWQYAKDGTVVKDVEAIDLLEWATQSLISEDDFVHTIGPLRVRAAKASPKDRNVVTRCLESCLLHWDLNSAQQVNDYFSTQMWSRPVFDAHNEFVKDVLANGGQIAAILDRSFPGDKDFLFWNIVITHMLASSSQSPAEKKKLYGTLAQKQVERAAQAAEQAESAPDGAAAKAPARRVQTEEEIILLYDIVEAHGTADDFEKLVSSAVFSPVSQFRQGRKELLLRAVDKYGRDGNWAAVFRLCRQCLSETDEKGQPTLLASDYFTWRHLISAATHLKDADPTVVDDVRNLLSQLLSSNRLRSMYRRNILLSRVSAAFELGPSVEEDMINGQPASLRLRELLHYIKDQATNTACFNDVKGFLERLDADGLRYLAYEHFPRLLSDFSDKVNAAWANVLSLKTQYFTLTRRFGPSSSAPQPKATTACPTSFTQLSKSAVKLFKSLEDSEDPAVANDIVPEIAILIASCSLAEAFGAQPDKRPLPPAARRSLFHAVLLLEDQLAKNPVHGQISLMLVQIHLFLGSAYRASEIWEAVGVKRTIVDSLAPIFYDRVSTVSPSLLSPNDEWGEYFREQLRTHYDASLKMKMPRRLIDAFESGSYGSVAEIPKYIEDLRTSCTRVMSLTESKRAERFLGLTTIDLLNDPRFDEVDDASRRCHLELLSETFHDLFLYKPPSVYKVSATSEAEQVFVIEMINRLSNSFSKFLNGPDSDFTPSEIVYFEALSLLSTLIALCTSIDRATFSPDSLDQLIEALKAALDTQRMSVPAQGAGVEHTVAMVGSMHSVSMLRDTIAAIKLSTQWLMGWNDRERERDRSGRSGLPKELAAGIKSLQATAEAAGREAQTLVARLKADILSRDFEPKLTRWIFHGKGEADTDDGVVGAISKDLVAEVVESWVMNVKGWGSVIW
;
A
#
# COMPACT_ATOMS: atom_id res chain seq x y z
N MET A 1 28.47 5.69 -11.53
CA MET A 1 27.63 6.62 -12.31
C MET A 1 28.18 8.03 -12.13
N ASN A 2 28.58 8.72 -13.21
CA ASN A 2 28.93 10.14 -13.15
C ASN A 2 27.67 10.93 -12.79
N ARG A 3 27.59 11.42 -11.55
CA ARG A 3 26.51 12.30 -11.10
C ARG A 3 26.63 13.61 -11.86
N GLN A 4 25.59 14.00 -12.60
CA GLN A 4 25.57 15.29 -13.28
C GLN A 4 25.57 16.38 -12.20
N GLY A 5 26.70 17.07 -12.02
CA GLY A 5 26.87 18.07 -10.98
C GLY A 5 26.04 19.34 -11.24
N PRO A 6 25.71 20.13 -10.21
CA PRO A 6 25.06 21.41 -10.37
C PRO A 6 25.94 22.35 -11.21
N ARG A 7 25.30 23.20 -12.02
CA ARG A 7 26.03 24.23 -12.78
C ARG A 7 26.56 25.28 -11.81
N LEU A 8 27.82 25.67 -11.98
CA LEU A 8 28.39 26.79 -11.24
C LEU A 8 27.65 28.09 -11.58
N LYS A 9 27.68 29.07 -10.67
CA LYS A 9 26.98 30.36 -10.79
C LYS A 9 27.36 31.12 -12.07
N ASN A 10 26.41 31.90 -12.59
CA ASN A 10 26.64 32.76 -13.74
C ASN A 10 27.80 33.73 -13.47
N GLY A 11 28.75 33.82 -14.40
CA GLY A 11 29.97 34.64 -14.26
C GLY A 11 31.24 33.86 -13.91
N VAL A 12 31.14 32.54 -13.66
CA VAL A 12 32.31 31.65 -13.64
C VAL A 12 32.87 31.48 -15.04
N ASP A 13 34.20 31.50 -15.18
CA ASP A 13 34.84 31.37 -16.48
C ASP A 13 34.64 29.97 -17.10
N LEU A 14 34.62 29.92 -18.43
CA LEU A 14 34.31 28.70 -19.17
C LEU A 14 35.30 27.56 -18.88
N GLN A 15 36.56 27.87 -18.53
CA GLN A 15 37.56 26.84 -18.25
C GLN A 15 37.25 26.11 -16.93
N LEU A 16 36.92 26.85 -15.87
CA LEU A 16 36.49 26.25 -14.61
C LEU A 16 35.14 25.53 -14.77
N GLN A 17 34.20 26.12 -15.53
CA GLN A 17 32.91 25.50 -15.81
C GLN A 17 33.07 24.14 -16.50
N SER A 18 33.85 24.07 -17.58
CA SER A 18 34.09 22.83 -18.33
C SER A 18 34.86 21.81 -17.50
N ALA A 19 35.91 22.23 -16.77
CA ALA A 19 36.67 21.31 -15.92
C ALA A 19 35.79 20.66 -14.84
N PHE A 20 34.85 21.42 -14.26
CA PHE A 20 33.91 20.90 -13.27
C PHE A 20 32.84 20.00 -13.92
N SER A 21 32.27 20.38 -15.07
CA SER A 21 31.26 19.56 -15.76
C SER A 21 31.79 18.25 -16.29
N ASP A 22 33.06 18.24 -16.72
CA ASP A 22 33.72 17.08 -17.33
C ASP A 22 34.29 16.12 -16.27
N GLY A 23 34.13 16.44 -14.98
CA GLY A 23 34.66 15.65 -13.87
C GLY A 23 36.19 15.69 -13.75
N ASN A 24 36.84 16.70 -14.31
CA ASN A 24 38.28 16.90 -14.19
C ASN A 24 38.62 17.62 -12.87
N TRP A 25 38.42 16.91 -11.77
CA TRP A 25 38.47 17.46 -10.42
C TRP A 25 39.81 18.14 -10.10
N GLN A 26 40.95 17.56 -10.50
CA GLN A 26 42.26 18.15 -10.25
C GLN A 26 42.46 19.51 -10.95
N VAL A 27 41.92 19.68 -12.16
CA VAL A 27 41.95 20.98 -12.86
C VAL A 27 40.97 21.96 -12.22
N ALA A 28 39.76 21.50 -11.88
CA ALA A 28 38.75 22.31 -11.21
C ALA A 28 39.26 22.86 -9.86
N ILE A 29 39.90 22.04 -9.03
CA ILE A 29 40.50 22.43 -7.74
C ILE A 29 41.53 23.55 -7.92
N ARG A 30 42.48 23.38 -8.88
CA ARG A 30 43.53 24.38 -9.12
C ARG A 30 42.96 25.71 -9.61
N LEU A 31 41.99 25.67 -10.52
CA LEU A 31 41.35 26.87 -11.05
C LEU A 31 40.51 27.56 -9.96
N ALA A 32 39.73 26.81 -9.18
CA ALA A 32 38.94 27.34 -8.08
C ALA A 32 39.82 27.97 -6.98
N ASP A 33 40.93 27.32 -6.58
CA ASP A 33 41.88 27.86 -5.59
C ASP A 33 42.53 29.17 -6.08
N LYS A 34 42.92 29.22 -7.35
CA LYS A 34 43.46 30.44 -7.97
C LYS A 34 42.43 31.58 -7.93
N ARG A 35 41.17 31.30 -8.25
CA ARG A 35 40.09 32.31 -8.22
C ARG A 35 39.75 32.75 -6.80
N ALA A 36 39.67 31.83 -5.86
CA ALA A 36 39.45 32.12 -4.45
C ALA A 36 40.53 33.08 -3.89
N LYS A 37 41.80 32.84 -4.21
CA LYS A 37 42.92 33.71 -3.80
C LYS A 37 42.91 35.08 -4.47
N LEU A 38 42.53 35.15 -5.75
CA LEU A 38 42.51 36.40 -6.52
C LEU A 38 41.33 37.31 -6.17
N LEU A 39 40.15 36.73 -6.00
CA LEU A 39 38.89 37.48 -5.83
C LEU A 39 38.47 37.59 -4.36
N ASN A 40 39.08 36.80 -3.47
CA ASN A 40 38.69 36.68 -2.06
C ASN A 40 37.19 36.39 -1.86
N ASP A 41 36.62 35.60 -2.78
CA ASP A 41 35.21 35.23 -2.80
C ASP A 41 35.04 33.80 -2.24
N GLN A 42 34.21 33.69 -1.19
CA GLN A 42 33.88 32.46 -0.49
C GLN A 42 33.31 31.39 -1.42
N TYR A 43 32.59 31.79 -2.47
CA TYR A 43 32.02 30.86 -3.45
C TYR A 43 33.07 29.95 -4.08
N PHE A 44 34.23 30.50 -4.51
CA PHE A 44 35.28 29.69 -5.13
C PHE A 44 35.99 28.77 -4.13
N GLN A 45 36.00 29.12 -2.83
CA GLN A 45 36.47 28.20 -1.79
C GLN A 45 35.53 26.99 -1.67
N VAL A 46 34.22 27.22 -1.75
CA VAL A 46 33.23 26.13 -1.75
C VAL A 46 33.35 25.26 -3.01
N VAL A 47 33.51 25.85 -4.20
CA VAL A 47 33.76 25.09 -5.45
C VAL A 47 34.98 24.19 -5.30
N LYS A 48 36.06 24.70 -4.71
CA LYS A 48 37.27 23.92 -4.44
C LYS A 48 36.98 22.74 -3.52
N ILE A 49 36.34 22.97 -2.37
CA ILE A 49 35.99 21.91 -1.40
C ILE A 49 35.12 20.84 -2.04
N CYS A 50 34.12 21.24 -2.84
CA CYS A 50 33.23 20.31 -3.51
C CYS A 50 33.96 19.50 -4.61
N ALA A 51 34.92 20.10 -5.31
CA ALA A 51 35.75 19.38 -6.25
C ALA A 51 36.75 18.43 -5.56
N GLU A 52 37.29 18.81 -4.40
CA GLU A 52 38.11 17.94 -3.54
C GLU A 52 37.32 16.72 -3.07
N SER A 53 36.05 16.88 -2.72
CA SER A 53 35.20 15.78 -2.25
C SER A 53 34.86 14.72 -3.31
N GLN A 54 35.14 15.00 -4.59
CA GLN A 54 34.96 14.03 -5.68
C GLN A 54 36.22 13.21 -5.95
N LEU A 55 37.33 13.46 -5.25
CA LEU A 55 38.53 12.64 -5.38
C LEU A 55 38.33 11.27 -4.71
N ASP A 56 39.06 10.26 -5.17
CA ASP A 56 38.95 8.89 -4.63
C ASP A 56 39.61 8.70 -3.25
N ASP A 57 40.22 9.74 -2.70
CA ASP A 57 40.83 9.73 -1.37
C ASP A 57 39.77 9.82 -0.24
N PRO A 58 39.79 8.93 0.76
CA PRO A 58 38.80 8.92 1.85
C PRO A 58 38.71 10.23 2.64
N THR A 59 39.84 10.92 2.86
CA THR A 59 39.86 12.20 3.60
C THR A 59 39.27 13.31 2.75
N ALA A 60 39.63 13.33 1.46
CA ALA A 60 39.09 14.28 0.49
C ALA A 60 37.57 14.11 0.35
N LYS A 61 37.05 12.87 0.27
CA LYS A 61 35.60 12.59 0.21
C LYS A 61 34.80 13.24 1.35
N LEU A 62 35.39 13.31 2.55
CA LEU A 62 34.77 13.91 3.73
C LEU A 62 35.05 15.41 3.90
N ALA A 63 35.79 16.04 2.99
CA ALA A 63 36.12 17.47 3.07
C ALA A 63 34.86 18.35 3.03
N ALA A 64 33.90 18.04 2.15
CA ALA A 64 32.63 18.76 2.07
C ALA A 64 31.79 18.57 3.35
N VAL A 65 31.73 17.34 3.87
CA VAL A 65 31.02 17.04 5.14
C VAL A 65 31.61 17.85 6.29
N SER A 66 32.94 17.84 6.42
CA SER A 66 33.65 18.59 7.46
C SER A 66 33.42 20.09 7.35
N ALA A 67 33.45 20.64 6.13
CA ALA A 67 33.20 22.05 5.88
C ALA A 67 31.76 22.45 6.23
N VAL A 68 30.77 21.63 5.86
CA VAL A 68 29.36 21.87 6.17
C VAL A 68 29.13 21.89 7.69
N TRP A 69 29.64 20.89 8.41
CA TRP A 69 29.57 20.86 9.88
C TRP A 69 30.27 22.04 10.53
N GLN A 70 31.44 22.43 10.00
CA GLN A 70 32.17 23.59 10.50
C GLN A 70 31.39 24.90 10.25
N TYR A 71 30.85 25.10 9.05
CA TYR A 71 30.07 26.30 8.74
C TYR A 71 28.76 26.37 9.53
N ALA A 72 28.14 25.23 9.83
CA ALA A 72 27.01 25.13 10.75
C ALA A 72 27.42 25.58 12.16
N LYS A 73 28.49 24.98 12.71
CA LYS A 73 29.01 25.25 14.06
C LYS A 73 29.49 26.69 14.25
N ASP A 74 30.20 27.24 13.28
CA ASP A 74 30.88 28.54 13.38
C ASP A 74 29.92 29.72 13.13
N GLY A 75 28.65 29.48 12.78
CA GLY A 75 27.74 30.58 12.49
C GLY A 75 28.02 31.28 11.14
N THR A 76 28.88 30.72 10.29
CA THR A 76 29.22 31.20 8.92
C THR A 76 28.01 31.48 8.02
N VAL A 77 27.91 32.71 7.50
CA VAL A 77 26.89 33.07 6.51
C VAL A 77 27.45 32.85 5.10
N VAL A 78 27.04 31.77 4.44
CA VAL A 78 27.32 31.53 3.02
C VAL A 78 26.29 32.30 2.19
N LYS A 79 26.73 33.36 1.51
CA LYS A 79 25.80 34.30 0.84
C LYS A 79 25.25 33.79 -0.49
N ASP A 80 26.08 33.11 -1.28
CA ASP A 80 25.67 32.56 -2.57
C ASP A 80 24.84 31.29 -2.36
N VAL A 81 23.60 31.27 -2.85
CA VAL A 81 22.73 30.09 -2.75
C VAL A 81 23.31 28.92 -3.56
N GLU A 82 23.97 29.21 -4.69
CA GLU A 82 24.68 28.24 -5.53
C GLU A 82 25.84 27.55 -4.79
N ALA A 83 26.50 28.24 -3.85
CA ALA A 83 27.51 27.61 -3.01
C ALA A 83 26.88 26.59 -2.06
N ILE A 84 25.71 26.89 -1.49
CA ILE A 84 25.02 25.94 -0.62
C ILE A 84 24.50 24.74 -1.42
N ASP A 85 24.00 24.94 -2.64
CA ASP A 85 23.61 23.83 -3.52
C ASP A 85 24.78 22.92 -3.87
N LEU A 86 25.97 23.49 -4.08
CA LEU A 86 27.20 22.73 -4.30
C LEU A 86 27.58 21.89 -3.08
N LEU A 87 27.47 22.46 -1.87
CA LEU A 87 27.72 21.73 -0.63
C LEU A 87 26.72 20.59 -0.45
N GLU A 88 25.42 20.86 -0.61
CA GLU A 88 24.35 19.86 -0.51
C GLU A 88 24.57 18.71 -1.52
N TRP A 89 24.89 19.02 -2.78
CA TRP A 89 25.24 18.02 -3.79
C TRP A 89 26.48 17.20 -3.40
N ALA A 90 27.51 17.86 -2.90
CA ALA A 90 28.76 17.21 -2.49
C ALA A 90 28.57 16.28 -1.29
N THR A 91 27.56 16.52 -0.44
CA THR A 91 27.28 15.75 0.78
C THR A 91 26.10 14.78 0.69
N GLN A 92 25.34 14.78 -0.41
CA GLN A 92 24.05 14.08 -0.55
C GLN A 92 24.05 12.59 -0.15
N SER A 93 25.16 11.87 -0.33
CA SER A 93 25.26 10.44 0.02
C SER A 93 26.23 10.17 1.19
N LEU A 94 26.60 11.21 1.92
CA LEU A 94 27.59 11.14 3.01
C LEU A 94 27.03 11.65 4.35
N ILE A 95 25.99 12.47 4.29
CA ILE A 95 25.28 13.00 5.46
C ILE A 95 23.91 12.32 5.50
N SER A 96 23.48 11.87 6.68
CA SER A 96 22.13 11.33 6.87
C SER A 96 21.10 12.43 6.58
N GLU A 97 19.93 12.08 6.05
CA GLU A 97 18.83 13.04 5.90
C GLU A 97 18.47 13.72 7.24
N ASP A 98 18.58 13.00 8.36
CA ASP A 98 18.32 13.55 9.70
C ASP A 98 19.34 14.64 10.11
N ASP A 99 20.56 14.59 9.58
CA ASP A 99 21.60 15.57 9.87
C ASP A 99 21.40 16.89 9.10
N PHE A 100 20.55 16.91 8.06
CA PHE A 100 20.28 18.11 7.25
C PHE A 100 19.84 19.30 8.12
N VAL A 101 18.95 19.03 9.09
CA VAL A 101 18.39 20.01 10.04
C VAL A 101 19.47 20.65 10.90
N HIS A 102 20.59 19.96 11.13
CA HIS A 102 21.71 20.43 11.95
C HIS A 102 22.84 21.05 11.12
N THR A 103 22.77 20.96 9.79
CA THR A 103 23.88 21.30 8.90
C THR A 103 23.50 22.28 7.79
N ILE A 104 22.93 21.79 6.69
CA ILE A 104 22.56 22.58 5.50
C ILE A 104 21.34 23.47 5.79
N GLY A 105 20.32 22.98 6.50
CA GLY A 105 19.13 23.76 6.88
C GLY A 105 19.49 25.11 7.54
N PRO A 106 20.33 25.14 8.59
CA PRO A 106 20.82 26.38 9.20
C PRO A 106 21.61 27.29 8.26
N LEU A 107 22.35 26.74 7.28
CA LEU A 107 23.03 27.55 6.25
C LEU A 107 22.00 28.24 5.33
N ARG A 108 20.97 27.51 4.88
CA ARG A 108 19.87 28.04 4.06
C ARG A 108 19.12 29.16 4.76
N VAL A 109 18.78 28.98 6.05
CA VAL A 109 18.11 30.01 6.86
C VAL A 109 18.96 31.28 6.96
N ARG A 110 20.27 31.14 7.18
CA ARG A 110 21.19 32.28 7.26
C ARG A 110 21.33 33.00 5.91
N ALA A 111 21.39 32.28 4.80
CA ALA A 111 21.42 32.87 3.46
C ALA A 111 20.14 33.67 3.16
N ALA A 112 18.96 33.10 3.43
CA ALA A 112 17.68 33.79 3.27
C ALA A 112 17.58 35.06 4.14
N LYS A 113 18.11 35.02 5.37
CA LYS A 113 18.17 36.20 6.26
C LYS A 113 19.15 37.26 5.78
N ALA A 114 20.26 36.86 5.14
CA ALA A 114 21.26 37.79 4.61
C ALA A 114 20.74 38.54 3.37
N SER A 115 19.88 37.90 2.57
CA SER A 115 19.35 38.43 1.31
C SER A 115 17.81 38.33 1.21
N PRO A 116 17.05 38.92 2.14
CA PRO A 116 15.60 38.69 2.25
C PRO A 116 14.79 39.24 1.07
N LYS A 117 15.35 40.21 0.34
CA LYS A 117 14.72 40.81 -0.85
C LYS A 117 15.09 40.10 -2.16
N ASP A 118 15.97 39.10 -2.11
CA ASP A 118 16.30 38.28 -3.28
C ASP A 118 15.35 37.10 -3.35
N ARG A 119 14.35 37.19 -4.25
CA ARG A 119 13.32 36.16 -4.42
C ARG A 119 13.94 34.80 -4.72
N ASN A 120 14.97 34.76 -5.58
CA ASN A 120 15.61 33.51 -5.99
C ASN A 120 16.32 32.84 -4.81
N VAL A 121 17.07 33.59 -4.01
CA VAL A 121 17.76 33.04 -2.84
C VAL A 121 16.76 32.49 -1.83
N VAL A 122 15.73 33.26 -1.48
CA VAL A 122 14.77 32.86 -0.43
C VAL A 122 13.91 31.68 -0.88
N THR A 123 13.39 31.68 -2.11
CA THR A 123 12.58 30.58 -2.65
C THR A 123 13.38 29.28 -2.78
N ARG A 124 14.61 29.33 -3.32
CA ARG A 124 15.47 28.13 -3.42
C ARG A 124 15.86 27.57 -2.05
N CYS A 125 16.07 28.44 -1.06
CA CYS A 125 16.31 28.00 0.30
C CYS A 125 15.07 27.32 0.92
N LEU A 126 13.87 27.84 0.65
CA LEU A 126 12.61 27.24 1.08
C LEU A 126 12.40 25.86 0.44
N GLU A 127 12.57 25.77 -0.88
CA GLU A 127 12.44 24.52 -1.64
C GLU A 127 13.36 23.42 -1.11
N SER A 128 14.65 23.72 -0.91
CA SER A 128 15.62 22.77 -0.36
C SER A 128 15.16 22.27 1.02
N CYS A 129 14.72 23.16 1.91
CA CYS A 129 14.20 22.73 3.23
C CYS A 129 12.95 21.84 3.10
N LEU A 130 12.02 22.15 2.19
CA LEU A 130 10.81 21.35 1.97
C LEU A 130 11.13 19.96 1.37
N LEU A 131 12.07 19.87 0.42
CA LEU A 131 12.50 18.62 -0.21
C LEU A 131 13.20 17.67 0.77
N HIS A 132 13.91 18.22 1.76
CA HIS A 132 14.50 17.49 2.88
C HIS A 132 13.54 17.35 4.08
N TRP A 133 12.29 17.80 3.94
CA TRP A 133 11.27 17.78 4.99
C TRP A 133 11.67 18.49 6.29
N ASP A 134 12.55 19.50 6.22
CA ASP A 134 12.95 20.35 7.35
C ASP A 134 11.96 21.51 7.54
N LEU A 135 10.81 21.21 8.12
CA LEU A 135 9.79 22.20 8.44
C LEU A 135 10.28 23.21 9.50
N ASN A 136 11.26 22.80 10.31
CA ASN A 136 11.89 23.64 11.33
C ASN A 136 12.86 24.67 10.76
N SER A 137 13.48 24.48 9.60
CA SER A 137 14.14 25.59 8.86
C SER A 137 13.16 26.30 7.91
N ALA A 138 12.13 25.55 7.52
CA ALA A 138 10.86 25.97 6.93
C ALA A 138 10.33 27.30 7.49
N GLN A 139 10.03 27.26 8.79
CA GLN A 139 9.06 28.14 9.43
C GLN A 139 9.28 28.59 10.91
N GLN A 140 10.06 27.91 11.73
CA GLN A 140 10.28 28.22 13.16
C GLN A 140 10.68 29.71 13.44
N VAL A 141 10.24 30.39 14.49
CA VAL A 141 9.70 29.93 15.77
C VAL A 141 10.78 29.96 16.87
N ASN A 142 11.66 30.98 16.88
CA ASN A 142 12.90 31.09 17.67
C ASN A 142 12.86 30.46 19.09
N ASP A 143 13.91 29.70 19.45
CA ASP A 143 14.10 29.01 20.75
C ASP A 143 14.66 29.90 21.88
N TYR A 144 14.74 31.21 21.67
CA TYR A 144 15.52 32.10 22.55
C TYR A 144 14.81 32.55 23.85
N PHE A 145 13.65 32.00 24.20
CA PHE A 145 12.85 32.49 25.34
C PHE A 145 12.60 31.49 26.48
N SER A 146 13.18 30.28 26.46
CA SER A 146 12.88 29.28 27.50
C SER A 146 13.44 29.58 28.90
N THR A 147 14.26 30.62 29.09
CA THR A 147 14.97 30.84 30.37
C THR A 147 14.60 32.10 31.18
N GLN A 148 13.74 33.01 30.71
CA GLN A 148 13.54 34.29 31.45
C GLN A 148 12.10 34.83 31.62
N MET A 149 11.04 34.09 31.27
CA MET A 149 9.68 34.66 31.30
C MET A 149 8.64 33.94 32.19
N TRP A 150 9.07 33.03 33.07
CA TRP A 150 8.19 32.32 34.01
C TRP A 150 7.92 33.09 35.32
N SER A 151 7.76 34.43 35.27
CA SER A 151 7.56 35.22 36.50
C SER A 151 6.63 36.43 36.39
N ARG A 152 5.64 36.45 35.49
CA ARG A 152 4.56 37.47 35.54
C ARG A 152 3.15 36.90 35.31
N PRO A 153 2.11 37.42 36.01
CA PRO A 153 0.75 36.88 35.92
C PRO A 153 0.01 37.27 34.63
N VAL A 154 -0.94 36.40 34.28
CA VAL A 154 -1.70 36.26 33.04
C VAL A 154 -2.88 37.25 32.96
N PHE A 155 -3.08 37.93 31.82
CA PHE A 155 -4.31 37.83 30.98
C PHE A 155 -4.37 38.81 29.78
N ASP A 156 -3.58 39.90 29.73
CA ASP A 156 -3.63 40.85 28.59
C ASP A 156 -2.46 40.77 27.59
N ALA A 157 -1.44 39.96 27.88
CA ALA A 157 -0.22 39.88 27.07
C ALA A 157 -0.34 39.05 25.77
N HIS A 158 -1.44 38.32 25.56
CA HIS A 158 -1.51 37.32 24.49
C HIS A 158 -1.65 37.93 23.07
N ASN A 159 -2.27 39.11 22.95
CA ASN A 159 -2.40 39.81 21.66
C ASN A 159 -1.17 40.66 21.30
N GLU A 160 -0.44 41.19 22.29
CA GLU A 160 0.87 41.81 22.07
C GLU A 160 1.96 40.77 21.79
N PHE A 161 1.95 39.62 22.47
CA PHE A 161 2.86 38.50 22.22
C PHE A 161 2.74 37.96 20.79
N VAL A 162 1.52 37.80 20.26
CA VAL A 162 1.32 37.40 18.86
C VAL A 162 1.82 38.48 17.89
N LYS A 163 1.63 39.78 18.21
CA LYS A 163 2.20 40.88 17.42
C LYS A 163 3.74 40.88 17.45
N ASP A 164 4.35 40.55 18.58
CA ASP A 164 5.81 40.57 18.75
C ASP A 164 6.49 39.32 18.13
N VAL A 165 5.82 38.16 18.18
CA VAL A 165 6.20 36.95 17.42
C VAL A 165 6.11 37.21 15.91
N LEU A 166 5.04 37.87 15.45
CA LEU A 166 4.87 38.29 14.05
C LEU A 166 5.93 39.34 13.63
N ALA A 167 6.40 40.18 14.55
CA ALA A 167 7.38 41.24 14.29
C ALA A 167 8.84 40.73 14.31
N ASN A 168 9.21 39.82 15.21
CA ASN A 168 10.61 39.57 15.56
C ASN A 168 11.13 38.13 15.38
N GLY A 169 10.32 37.14 14.96
CA GLY A 169 10.77 35.77 14.68
C GLY A 169 10.66 35.40 13.20
N GLY A 170 11.73 35.50 12.40
CA GLY A 170 11.68 35.19 10.97
C GLY A 170 12.34 33.86 10.59
N GLN A 171 11.58 32.98 9.92
CA GLN A 171 12.10 31.91 9.07
C GLN A 171 11.59 32.02 7.63
N ILE A 172 12.09 31.16 6.75
CA ILE A 172 12.18 31.42 5.30
C ILE A 172 10.82 31.79 4.70
N ALA A 173 9.75 31.04 4.98
CA ALA A 173 8.42 31.37 4.46
C ALA A 173 7.85 32.68 5.05
N ALA A 174 8.07 32.97 6.33
CA ALA A 174 7.71 34.26 6.94
C ALA A 174 8.55 35.44 6.41
N ILE A 175 9.83 35.21 6.08
CA ILE A 175 10.72 36.20 5.44
C ILE A 175 10.20 36.49 4.04
N LEU A 176 9.82 35.45 3.29
CA LEU A 176 9.30 35.56 1.93
C LEU A 176 7.99 36.36 1.93
N ASP A 177 7.05 36.00 2.80
CA ASP A 177 5.79 36.70 2.98
C ASP A 177 5.98 38.20 3.33
N ARG A 178 6.88 38.49 4.28
CA ARG A 178 7.18 39.86 4.71
C ARG A 178 7.90 40.68 3.64
N SER A 179 8.80 40.06 2.87
CA SER A 179 9.65 40.75 1.89
C SER A 179 8.92 41.03 0.59
N PHE A 180 7.91 40.21 0.27
CA PHE A 180 7.10 40.31 -0.94
C PHE A 180 5.60 40.42 -0.60
N PRO A 181 5.16 41.48 0.11
CA PRO A 181 3.79 41.59 0.59
C PRO A 181 2.74 41.68 -0.53
N GLY A 182 3.16 41.98 -1.78
CA GLY A 182 2.27 42.00 -2.95
C GLY A 182 1.97 40.62 -3.52
N ASP A 183 2.70 39.58 -3.12
CA ASP A 183 2.51 38.20 -3.59
C ASP A 183 1.59 37.47 -2.60
N LYS A 184 0.43 37.04 -3.08
CA LYS A 184 -0.58 36.36 -2.25
C LYS A 184 -0.14 34.94 -1.91
N ASP A 185 0.59 34.28 -2.80
CA ASP A 185 0.91 32.87 -2.66
C ASP A 185 1.84 32.66 -1.45
N PHE A 186 2.79 33.58 -1.24
CA PHE A 186 3.69 33.54 -0.09
C PHE A 186 2.99 33.70 1.27
N LEU A 187 1.84 34.40 1.32
CA LEU A 187 1.00 34.41 2.53
C LEU A 187 0.49 33.00 2.82
N PHE A 188 -0.06 32.32 1.82
CA PHE A 188 -0.64 31.01 2.01
C PHE A 188 0.41 29.92 2.18
N TRP A 189 1.59 30.05 1.57
CA TRP A 189 2.75 29.20 1.85
C TRP A 189 3.14 29.31 3.33
N ASN A 190 3.23 30.53 3.86
CA ASN A 190 3.49 30.77 5.29
C ASN A 190 2.39 30.14 6.18
N ILE A 191 1.11 30.32 5.83
CA ILE A 191 -0.02 29.73 6.56
C ILE A 191 0.06 28.20 6.59
N VAL A 192 0.17 27.56 5.42
CA VAL A 192 0.12 26.09 5.33
C VAL A 192 1.34 25.44 5.98
N ILE A 193 2.53 26.03 5.86
CA ILE A 193 3.73 25.51 6.54
C ILE A 193 3.60 25.67 8.07
N THR A 194 3.02 26.78 8.54
CA THR A 194 2.71 26.96 9.97
C THR A 194 1.74 25.88 10.46
N HIS A 195 0.70 25.59 9.68
CA HIS A 195 -0.26 24.54 9.99
C HIS A 195 0.41 23.16 10.02
N MET A 196 1.25 22.82 9.03
CA MET A 196 1.99 21.56 9.00
C MET A 196 2.91 21.40 10.22
N LEU A 197 3.58 22.46 10.67
CA LEU A 197 4.38 22.44 11.90
C LEU A 197 3.55 22.19 13.15
N ALA A 198 2.32 22.69 13.20
CA ALA A 198 1.42 22.48 14.34
C ALA A 198 1.05 20.99 14.53
N SER A 199 1.01 20.23 13.43
CA SER A 199 0.66 18.81 13.43
C SER A 199 1.89 17.88 13.39
N SER A 200 3.05 18.37 12.95
CA SER A 200 4.28 17.58 12.75
C SER A 200 4.89 17.04 14.05
N SER A 201 5.56 15.88 13.97
CA SER A 201 6.39 15.32 15.04
C SER A 201 7.65 16.15 15.33
N GLN A 202 8.08 17.01 14.39
CA GLN A 202 9.25 17.88 14.53
C GLN A 202 9.08 19.00 15.56
N SER A 203 7.83 19.26 15.99
CA SER A 203 7.49 20.31 16.95
C SER A 203 7.24 19.74 18.36
N PRO A 204 7.89 20.27 19.41
CA PRO A 204 7.50 20.00 20.80
C PRO A 204 6.04 20.38 21.07
N ALA A 205 5.39 19.67 22.01
CA ALA A 205 3.96 19.86 22.30
C ALA A 205 3.57 21.32 22.60
N GLU A 206 4.42 22.07 23.30
CA GLU A 206 4.20 23.49 23.61
C GLU A 206 4.18 24.37 22.35
N LYS A 207 5.07 24.09 21.39
CA LYS A 207 5.17 24.84 20.13
C LYS A 207 4.04 24.49 19.16
N LYS A 208 3.54 23.25 19.18
CA LYS A 208 2.40 22.81 18.35
C LYS A 208 1.17 23.72 18.53
N LYS A 209 0.81 23.98 19.79
CA LYS A 209 -0.32 24.87 20.11
C LYS A 209 -0.09 26.30 19.61
N LEU A 210 1.13 26.83 19.79
CA LEU A 210 1.49 28.16 19.32
C LEU A 210 1.36 28.28 17.79
N TYR A 211 1.90 27.30 17.05
CA TYR A 211 1.80 27.27 15.59
C TYR A 211 0.35 27.13 15.13
N GLY A 212 -0.45 26.29 15.79
CA GLY A 212 -1.87 26.14 15.50
C GLY A 212 -2.63 27.47 15.62
N THR A 213 -2.47 28.15 16.76
CA THR A 213 -3.08 29.48 16.97
C THR A 213 -2.56 30.53 15.98
N LEU A 214 -1.28 30.48 15.61
CA LEU A 214 -0.71 31.41 14.63
C LEU A 214 -1.30 31.19 13.24
N ALA A 215 -1.34 29.95 12.75
CA ALA A 215 -1.92 29.59 11.46
C ALA A 215 -3.40 30.01 11.38
N GLN A 216 -4.17 29.72 12.44
CA GLN A 216 -5.56 30.13 12.57
C GLN A 216 -5.71 31.66 12.44
N LYS A 217 -4.98 32.44 13.24
CA LYS A 217 -5.07 33.91 13.19
C LYS A 217 -4.68 34.49 11.83
N GLN A 218 -3.68 33.89 11.17
CA GLN A 218 -3.24 34.34 9.84
C GLN A 218 -4.33 34.11 8.79
N VAL A 219 -4.92 32.91 8.75
CA VAL A 219 -5.95 32.57 7.75
C VAL A 219 -7.27 33.28 8.03
N GLU A 220 -7.68 33.43 9.29
CA GLU A 220 -8.88 34.18 9.67
C GLU A 220 -8.80 35.64 9.24
N ARG A 221 -7.62 36.26 9.36
CA ARG A 221 -7.41 37.64 8.88
C ARG A 221 -7.59 37.74 7.36
N ALA A 222 -7.14 36.73 6.61
CA ALA A 222 -7.34 36.67 5.17
C ALA A 222 -8.83 36.39 4.81
N ALA A 223 -9.53 35.60 5.63
CA ALA A 223 -10.96 35.33 5.48
C ALA A 223 -11.82 36.59 5.72
N GLN A 224 -11.54 37.33 6.79
CA GLN A 224 -12.22 38.60 7.10
C GLN A 224 -12.04 39.63 5.97
N ALA A 225 -10.86 39.69 5.35
CA ALA A 225 -10.61 40.57 4.21
C ALA A 225 -11.46 40.17 2.97
N ALA A 226 -11.83 38.90 2.83
CA ALA A 226 -12.72 38.44 1.76
C ALA A 226 -14.18 38.79 2.03
N GLU A 227 -14.66 38.60 3.25
CA GLU A 227 -16.03 38.97 3.63
C GLU A 227 -16.25 40.50 3.50
N GLN A 228 -15.25 41.30 3.89
CA GLN A 228 -15.29 42.75 3.70
C GLN A 228 -15.34 43.14 2.21
N ALA A 229 -14.63 42.40 1.35
CA ALA A 229 -14.65 42.63 -0.09
C ALA A 229 -16.00 42.31 -0.72
N GLU A 230 -16.66 41.24 -0.29
CA GLU A 230 -17.99 40.82 -0.78
C GLU A 230 -19.08 41.81 -0.35
N SER A 231 -18.98 42.34 0.88
CA SER A 231 -19.93 43.32 1.40
C SER A 231 -19.80 44.74 0.84
N ALA A 232 -18.80 45.00 -0.02
CA ALA A 232 -18.50 46.34 -0.54
C ALA A 232 -19.41 46.72 -1.73
N PRO A 233 -19.78 48.01 -1.91
CA PRO A 233 -20.63 48.46 -3.01
C PRO A 233 -20.04 48.16 -4.41
N ASP A 234 -20.92 47.90 -5.40
CA ASP A 234 -20.54 47.64 -6.80
C ASP A 234 -19.57 48.72 -7.33
N GLY A 235 -18.39 48.28 -7.78
CA GLY A 235 -17.28 49.13 -8.23
C GLY A 235 -16.11 49.27 -7.22
N ALA A 236 -16.30 48.91 -5.95
CA ALA A 236 -15.22 48.83 -4.94
C ALA A 236 -14.52 47.46 -4.90
N ALA A 237 -15.12 46.41 -5.48
CA ALA A 237 -14.53 45.06 -5.56
C ALA A 237 -13.16 45.02 -6.26
N ALA A 238 -12.93 45.92 -7.24
CA ALA A 238 -11.63 46.08 -7.91
C ALA A 238 -10.54 46.71 -7.01
N LYS A 239 -10.92 47.29 -5.86
CA LYS A 239 -10.01 47.85 -4.84
C LYS A 239 -9.85 46.96 -3.62
N ALA A 240 -10.48 45.79 -3.60
CA ALA A 240 -10.42 44.88 -2.46
C ALA A 240 -8.99 44.32 -2.23
N PRO A 241 -8.58 44.04 -0.98
CA PRO A 241 -7.22 43.60 -0.66
C PRO A 241 -6.85 42.33 -1.44
N ALA A 242 -5.68 42.32 -2.09
CA ALA A 242 -5.21 41.13 -2.82
C ALA A 242 -4.96 39.93 -1.89
N ARG A 243 -4.59 40.19 -0.63
CA ARG A 243 -4.29 39.18 0.40
C ARG A 243 -5.55 38.73 1.14
N ARG A 244 -6.41 37.99 0.44
CA ARG A 244 -7.66 37.45 0.96
C ARG A 244 -7.89 36.03 0.45
N VAL A 245 -8.76 35.28 1.12
CA VAL A 245 -9.24 33.97 0.64
C VAL A 245 -10.12 34.16 -0.59
N GLN A 246 -9.87 33.40 -1.66
CA GLN A 246 -10.51 33.55 -2.97
C GLN A 246 -10.81 32.19 -3.63
N THR A 247 -9.83 31.30 -3.66
CA THR A 247 -9.94 30.03 -4.39
C THR A 247 -10.60 28.94 -3.53
N GLU A 248 -11.07 27.87 -4.17
CA GLU A 248 -11.62 26.71 -3.44
C GLU A 248 -10.58 26.09 -2.50
N GLU A 249 -9.32 25.92 -2.96
CA GLU A 249 -8.21 25.40 -2.15
C GLU A 249 -7.91 26.27 -0.91
N GLU A 250 -7.97 27.59 -1.04
CA GLU A 250 -7.76 28.50 0.11
C GLU A 250 -8.90 28.41 1.12
N ILE A 251 -10.14 28.18 0.66
CA ILE A 251 -11.31 27.97 1.53
C ILE A 251 -11.22 26.61 2.24
N ILE A 252 -10.79 25.58 1.51
CA ILE A 252 -10.55 24.24 2.08
C ILE A 252 -9.46 24.33 3.17
N LEU A 253 -8.34 25.00 2.89
CA LEU A 253 -7.28 25.23 3.88
C LEU A 253 -7.77 26.00 5.10
N LEU A 254 -8.63 27.01 4.92
CA LEU A 254 -9.27 27.74 6.01
C LEU A 254 -10.08 26.79 6.91
N TYR A 255 -10.87 25.89 6.32
CA TYR A 255 -11.64 24.89 7.07
C TYR A 255 -10.74 23.90 7.81
N ASP A 256 -9.68 23.39 7.16
CA ASP A 256 -8.75 22.44 7.77
C ASP A 256 -8.04 23.06 8.99
N ILE A 257 -7.65 24.33 8.89
CA ILE A 257 -7.00 25.05 9.99
C ILE A 257 -7.98 25.33 11.13
N VAL A 258 -9.19 25.81 10.83
CA VAL A 258 -10.19 26.12 11.86
C VAL A 258 -10.71 24.86 12.53
N GLU A 259 -10.86 23.76 11.79
CA GLU A 259 -11.20 22.47 12.37
C GLU A 259 -10.10 21.96 13.31
N ALA A 260 -8.84 22.05 12.90
CA ALA A 260 -7.72 21.51 13.68
C ALA A 260 -7.38 22.36 14.91
N HIS A 261 -7.50 23.69 14.81
CA HIS A 261 -6.95 24.61 15.82
C HIS A 261 -7.97 25.58 16.43
N GLY A 262 -9.14 25.76 15.79
CA GLY A 262 -10.18 26.68 16.23
C GLY A 262 -11.15 26.09 17.25
N THR A 263 -12.09 26.92 17.69
CA THR A 263 -13.20 26.48 18.56
C THR A 263 -14.41 26.02 17.75
N ALA A 264 -15.35 25.31 18.39
CA ALA A 264 -16.62 24.96 17.75
C ALA A 264 -17.39 26.20 17.25
N ASP A 265 -17.34 27.31 17.99
CA ASP A 265 -17.97 28.58 17.59
C ASP A 265 -17.30 29.18 16.35
N ASP A 266 -15.98 29.03 16.20
CA ASP A 266 -15.27 29.53 15.01
C ASP A 266 -15.66 28.72 13.77
N PHE A 267 -15.84 27.40 13.93
CA PHE A 267 -16.35 26.56 12.85
C PHE A 267 -17.80 26.91 12.45
N GLU A 268 -18.69 27.13 13.44
CA GLU A 268 -20.08 27.54 13.18
C GLU A 268 -20.18 28.90 12.47
N LYS A 269 -19.28 29.84 12.78
CA LYS A 269 -19.18 31.12 12.05
C LYS A 269 -18.86 30.91 10.58
N LEU A 270 -17.93 30.02 10.25
CA LEU A 270 -17.60 29.69 8.86
C LEU A 270 -18.78 29.04 8.14
N VAL A 271 -19.44 28.07 8.78
CA VAL A 271 -20.61 27.38 8.20
C VAL A 271 -21.78 28.34 7.97
N SER A 272 -21.88 29.40 8.76
CA SER A 272 -22.91 30.43 8.63
C SER A 272 -22.52 31.62 7.75
N SER A 273 -21.28 31.68 7.26
CA SER A 273 -20.77 32.79 6.44
C SER A 273 -21.47 32.85 5.08
N ALA A 274 -21.88 34.04 4.65
CA ALA A 274 -22.45 34.24 3.32
C ALA A 274 -21.46 33.87 2.20
N VAL A 275 -20.16 34.03 2.47
CA VAL A 275 -19.09 33.71 1.52
C VAL A 275 -18.67 32.24 1.67
N PHE A 276 -18.37 31.80 2.88
CA PHE A 276 -17.68 30.53 3.12
C PHE A 276 -18.58 29.35 3.52
N SER A 277 -19.89 29.54 3.63
CA SER A 277 -20.77 28.41 4.00
C SER A 277 -20.67 27.25 3.01
N PRO A 278 -20.83 26.00 3.46
CA PRO A 278 -20.82 24.85 2.57
C PRO A 278 -21.89 24.94 1.47
N VAL A 279 -23.06 25.51 1.81
CA VAL A 279 -24.18 25.68 0.87
C VAL A 279 -23.87 26.75 -0.19
N SER A 280 -23.26 27.88 0.19
CA SER A 280 -22.88 28.92 -0.79
C SER A 280 -21.80 28.42 -1.75
N GLN A 281 -20.83 27.66 -1.26
CA GLN A 281 -19.80 27.04 -2.10
C GLN A 281 -20.39 25.94 -3.00
N PHE A 282 -21.29 25.11 -2.45
CA PHE A 282 -22.00 24.09 -3.22
C PHE A 282 -22.75 24.69 -4.41
N ARG A 283 -23.44 25.83 -4.25
CA ARG A 283 -24.13 26.54 -5.36
C ARG A 283 -23.17 26.99 -6.47
N GLN A 284 -21.88 27.14 -6.19
CA GLN A 284 -20.85 27.47 -7.18
C GLN A 284 -20.27 26.21 -7.86
N GLY A 285 -20.79 25.01 -7.56
CA GLY A 285 -20.28 23.73 -8.04
C GLY A 285 -19.17 23.12 -7.18
N ARG A 286 -18.82 23.75 -6.05
CA ARG A 286 -17.74 23.34 -5.15
C ARG A 286 -18.29 22.43 -4.06
N LYS A 287 -18.22 21.11 -4.28
CA LYS A 287 -18.86 20.10 -3.44
C LYS A 287 -18.02 19.66 -2.25
N GLU A 288 -16.70 19.71 -2.36
CA GLU A 288 -15.76 19.17 -1.37
C GLU A 288 -16.01 19.72 0.04
N LEU A 289 -16.28 21.02 0.14
CA LEU A 289 -16.53 21.68 1.42
C LEU A 289 -17.77 21.15 2.16
N LEU A 290 -18.83 20.81 1.42
CA LEU A 290 -20.03 20.20 1.98
C LEU A 290 -19.70 18.85 2.62
N LEU A 291 -18.93 18.01 1.92
CA LEU A 291 -18.57 16.68 2.40
C LEU A 291 -17.72 16.79 3.68
N ARG A 292 -16.72 17.68 3.70
CA ARG A 292 -15.89 17.92 4.88
C ARG A 292 -16.70 18.39 6.09
N ALA A 293 -17.60 19.36 5.90
CA ALA A 293 -18.45 19.85 6.98
C ALA A 293 -19.40 18.77 7.50
N VAL A 294 -19.99 17.96 6.62
CA VAL A 294 -20.85 16.83 6.98
C VAL A 294 -20.07 15.77 7.77
N ASP A 295 -18.87 15.41 7.33
CA ASP A 295 -18.02 14.42 8.01
C ASP A 295 -17.59 14.89 9.40
N LYS A 296 -17.24 16.18 9.54
CA LYS A 296 -16.94 16.77 10.85
C LYS A 296 -18.16 16.72 11.78
N TYR A 297 -19.32 17.22 11.34
CA TYR A 297 -20.52 17.19 12.18
C TYR A 297 -20.97 15.77 12.53
N GLY A 298 -20.75 14.81 11.62
CA GLY A 298 -20.97 13.39 11.88
C GLY A 298 -20.06 12.86 13.01
N ARG A 299 -18.76 13.18 12.98
CA ARG A 299 -17.81 12.84 14.07
C ARG A 299 -18.17 13.50 15.40
N ASP A 300 -18.64 14.75 15.35
CA ASP A 300 -19.07 15.51 16.52
C ASP A 300 -20.47 15.09 17.04
N GLY A 301 -21.15 14.17 16.35
CA GLY A 301 -22.50 13.70 16.70
C GLY A 301 -23.61 14.73 16.50
N ASN A 302 -23.34 15.82 15.78
CA ASN A 302 -24.31 16.87 15.49
C ASN A 302 -25.16 16.53 14.25
N TRP A 303 -26.03 15.54 14.42
CA TRP A 303 -26.88 15.03 13.34
C TRP A 303 -27.88 16.07 12.82
N ALA A 304 -28.31 17.02 13.65
CA ALA A 304 -29.19 18.12 13.23
C ALA A 304 -28.51 19.03 12.19
N ALA A 305 -27.22 19.35 12.38
CA ALA A 305 -26.45 20.12 11.42
C ALA A 305 -26.25 19.34 10.10
N VAL A 306 -25.90 18.05 10.18
CA VAL A 306 -25.79 17.18 9.00
C VAL A 306 -27.11 17.16 8.21
N PHE A 307 -28.22 16.90 8.90
CA PHE A 307 -29.55 16.83 8.27
C PHE A 307 -29.90 18.16 7.58
N ARG A 308 -29.72 19.29 8.27
CA ARG A 308 -29.98 20.63 7.72
C ARG A 308 -29.16 20.91 6.47
N LEU A 309 -27.84 20.69 6.51
CA LEU A 309 -26.94 20.97 5.39
C LEU A 309 -27.29 20.10 4.18
N CYS A 310 -27.40 18.78 4.36
CA CYS A 310 -27.74 17.87 3.27
C CYS A 310 -29.12 18.19 2.68
N ARG A 311 -30.13 18.49 3.52
CA ARG A 311 -31.47 18.84 3.06
C ARG A 311 -31.46 20.11 2.22
N GLN A 312 -30.77 21.16 2.68
CA GLN A 312 -30.65 22.41 1.94
C GLN A 312 -30.04 22.16 0.56
N CYS A 313 -28.91 21.45 0.48
CA CYS A 313 -28.26 21.11 -0.78
C CYS A 313 -29.13 20.24 -1.71
N LEU A 314 -29.83 19.24 -1.18
CA LEU A 314 -30.71 18.36 -1.96
C LEU A 314 -32.00 19.05 -2.42
N SER A 315 -32.40 20.13 -1.76
CA SER A 315 -33.56 20.95 -2.13
C SER A 315 -33.25 22.07 -3.14
N GLU A 316 -31.97 22.29 -3.48
CA GLU A 316 -31.58 23.34 -4.42
C GLU A 316 -32.15 23.08 -5.83
N THR A 317 -32.82 24.09 -6.36
CA THR A 317 -33.37 24.09 -7.72
C THR A 317 -32.65 25.08 -8.62
N ASP A 318 -32.60 24.78 -9.92
CA ASP A 318 -32.16 25.73 -10.94
C ASP A 318 -33.14 26.89 -11.12
N GLU A 319 -32.81 27.84 -11.99
CA GLU A 319 -33.65 29.00 -12.34
C GLU A 319 -35.05 28.62 -12.88
N LYS A 320 -35.23 27.36 -13.31
CA LYS A 320 -36.50 26.81 -13.83
C LYS A 320 -37.25 26.00 -12.78
N GLY A 321 -36.82 26.05 -11.52
CA GLY A 321 -37.42 25.29 -10.43
C GLY A 321 -37.22 23.78 -10.55
N GLN A 322 -36.25 23.32 -11.36
CA GLN A 322 -35.90 21.91 -11.49
C GLN A 322 -34.76 21.55 -10.54
N PRO A 323 -34.70 20.32 -10.02
CA PRO A 323 -33.59 19.90 -9.16
C PRO A 323 -32.24 20.07 -9.84
N THR A 324 -31.28 20.67 -9.14
CA THR A 324 -29.93 20.87 -9.70
C THR A 324 -29.18 19.54 -9.88
N LEU A 325 -28.24 19.51 -10.83
CA LEU A 325 -27.29 18.41 -11.03
C LEU A 325 -26.57 17.99 -9.74
N LEU A 326 -26.28 18.97 -8.88
CA LEU A 326 -25.56 18.81 -7.62
C LEU A 326 -26.41 18.09 -6.55
N ALA A 327 -27.73 18.24 -6.60
CA ALA A 327 -28.69 17.62 -5.66
C ALA A 327 -28.99 16.13 -5.95
N SER A 328 -28.40 15.53 -6.99
CA SER A 328 -28.67 14.13 -7.38
C SER A 328 -27.60 13.14 -6.93
N ASP A 329 -26.75 13.52 -5.98
CA ASP A 329 -25.69 12.67 -5.45
C ASP A 329 -26.18 11.72 -4.35
N TYR A 330 -25.95 10.42 -4.55
CA TYR A 330 -26.30 9.38 -3.59
C TYR A 330 -25.54 9.51 -2.25
N PHE A 331 -24.30 10.02 -2.23
CA PHE A 331 -23.57 10.20 -0.97
C PHE A 331 -24.27 11.22 -0.06
N THR A 332 -24.68 12.37 -0.60
CA THR A 332 -25.45 13.37 0.16
C THR A 332 -26.76 12.79 0.72
N TRP A 333 -27.44 11.93 -0.05
CA TRP A 333 -28.61 11.20 0.43
C TRP A 333 -28.28 10.25 1.58
N ARG A 334 -27.19 9.50 1.50
CA ARG A 334 -26.75 8.61 2.60
C ARG A 334 -26.51 9.39 3.88
N HIS A 335 -25.86 10.55 3.82
CA HIS A 335 -25.65 11.40 5.00
C HIS A 335 -26.97 11.96 5.55
N LEU A 336 -27.87 12.44 4.69
CA LEU A 336 -29.20 12.90 5.10
C LEU A 336 -29.98 11.79 5.83
N ILE A 337 -30.03 10.59 5.26
CA ILE A 337 -30.76 9.44 5.82
C ILE A 337 -30.12 8.96 7.12
N SER A 338 -28.79 8.92 7.20
CA SER A 338 -28.06 8.61 8.43
C SER A 338 -28.41 9.59 9.54
N ALA A 339 -28.35 10.90 9.25
CA ALA A 339 -28.74 11.93 10.21
C ALA A 339 -30.21 11.82 10.63
N ALA A 340 -31.13 11.59 9.69
CA ALA A 340 -32.54 11.35 9.99
C ALA A 340 -32.73 10.13 10.90
N THR A 341 -31.92 9.08 10.76
CA THR A 341 -31.98 7.89 11.60
C THR A 341 -31.63 8.19 13.05
N HIS A 342 -30.70 9.10 13.30
CA HIS A 342 -30.36 9.57 14.63
C HIS A 342 -31.39 10.55 15.23
N LEU A 343 -32.16 11.24 14.39
CA LEU A 343 -33.11 12.27 14.82
C LEU A 343 -34.55 11.77 14.96
N LYS A 344 -34.94 10.69 14.25
CA LYS A 344 -36.34 10.25 14.12
C LYS A 344 -37.09 10.00 15.43
N ASP A 345 -36.38 9.59 16.48
CA ASP A 345 -36.98 9.31 17.79
C ASP A 345 -37.30 10.60 18.56
N ALA A 346 -36.51 11.66 18.34
CA ALA A 346 -36.69 12.97 18.96
C ALA A 346 -37.61 13.88 18.15
N ASP A 347 -37.54 13.79 16.82
CA ASP A 347 -38.34 14.55 15.87
C ASP A 347 -38.82 13.64 14.73
N PRO A 348 -40.04 13.09 14.81
CA PRO A 348 -40.59 12.23 13.77
C PRO A 348 -40.78 12.94 12.41
N THR A 349 -40.84 14.28 12.39
CA THR A 349 -41.10 15.06 11.16
C THR A 349 -39.96 14.94 10.15
N VAL A 350 -38.74 14.64 10.62
CA VAL A 350 -37.57 14.42 9.75
C VAL A 350 -37.78 13.27 8.77
N VAL A 351 -38.54 12.24 9.16
CA VAL A 351 -38.84 11.09 8.29
C VAL A 351 -39.79 11.49 7.17
N ASP A 352 -40.82 12.27 7.49
CA ASP A 352 -41.77 12.77 6.50
C ASP A 352 -41.11 13.78 5.57
N ASP A 353 -40.21 14.61 6.07
CA ASP A 353 -39.39 15.52 5.26
C ASP A 353 -38.57 14.77 4.20
N VAL A 354 -37.89 13.68 4.59
CA VAL A 354 -37.12 12.84 3.65
C VAL A 354 -38.04 12.21 2.59
N ARG A 355 -39.19 11.67 3.00
CA ARG A 355 -40.17 11.05 2.09
C ARG A 355 -40.78 12.06 1.10
N ASN A 356 -41.11 13.25 1.58
CA ASN A 356 -41.67 14.32 0.78
C ASN A 356 -40.65 14.80 -0.26
N LEU A 357 -39.39 14.98 0.14
CA LEU A 357 -38.31 15.38 -0.77
C LEU A 357 -38.09 14.33 -1.87
N LEU A 358 -37.99 13.04 -1.52
CA LEU A 358 -37.87 11.95 -2.50
C LEU A 358 -39.06 11.93 -3.48
N SER A 359 -40.28 12.10 -2.98
CA SER A 359 -41.51 12.08 -3.79
C SER A 359 -41.58 13.29 -4.74
N GLN A 360 -41.20 14.48 -4.25
CA GLN A 360 -41.15 15.70 -5.05
C GLN A 360 -40.16 15.55 -6.21
N LEU A 361 -38.98 14.99 -5.96
CA LEU A 361 -37.94 14.82 -6.97
C LEU A 361 -38.30 13.77 -8.02
N LEU A 362 -38.92 12.65 -7.62
CA LEU A 362 -39.43 11.63 -8.56
C LEU A 362 -40.57 12.14 -9.44
N SER A 363 -41.31 13.16 -8.99
CA SER A 363 -42.42 13.75 -9.75
C SER A 363 -41.98 14.81 -10.77
N SER A 364 -40.67 15.10 -10.86
CA SER A 364 -40.15 16.08 -11.83
C SER A 364 -40.26 15.57 -13.28
N ASN A 365 -40.84 16.40 -14.16
CA ASN A 365 -41.10 16.09 -15.57
C ASN A 365 -39.84 15.91 -16.44
N ARG A 366 -38.62 16.15 -15.91
CA ARG A 366 -37.35 16.09 -16.68
C ARG A 366 -36.23 15.34 -15.94
N LEU A 367 -36.57 14.29 -15.21
CA LEU A 367 -35.58 13.49 -14.49
C LEU A 367 -34.74 12.64 -15.45
N ARG A 368 -33.44 12.92 -15.59
CA ARG A 368 -32.51 12.06 -16.35
C ARG A 368 -32.38 10.68 -15.69
N SER A 369 -32.11 9.64 -16.49
CA SER A 369 -31.99 8.25 -16.03
C SER A 369 -31.02 8.07 -14.85
N MET A 370 -29.87 8.75 -14.87
CA MET A 370 -28.89 8.72 -13.77
C MET A 370 -29.48 9.22 -12.44
N TYR A 371 -30.28 10.29 -12.48
CA TYR A 371 -30.91 10.84 -11.26
C TYR A 371 -31.98 9.90 -10.74
N ARG A 372 -32.75 9.29 -11.65
CA ARG A 372 -33.75 8.29 -11.30
C ARG A 372 -33.12 7.13 -10.52
N ARG A 373 -31.99 6.58 -11.00
CA ARG A 373 -31.25 5.53 -10.28
C ARG A 373 -30.88 5.96 -8.85
N ASN A 374 -30.23 7.12 -8.68
CA ASN A 374 -29.78 7.57 -7.35
C ASN A 374 -30.95 7.87 -6.41
N ILE A 375 -32.05 8.45 -6.89
CA ILE A 375 -33.22 8.74 -6.06
C ILE A 375 -33.95 7.46 -5.68
N LEU A 376 -34.12 6.50 -6.61
CA LEU A 376 -34.71 5.21 -6.29
C LEU A 376 -33.83 4.43 -5.30
N LEU A 377 -32.50 4.46 -5.45
CA LEU A 377 -31.59 3.85 -4.49
C LEU A 377 -31.69 4.53 -3.11
N SER A 378 -31.81 5.86 -3.08
CA SER A 378 -32.02 6.62 -1.84
C SER A 378 -33.35 6.27 -1.17
N ARG A 379 -34.38 5.96 -1.95
CA ARG A 379 -35.67 5.47 -1.45
C ARG A 379 -35.55 4.08 -0.82
N VAL A 380 -34.75 3.18 -1.41
CA VAL A 380 -34.39 1.90 -0.78
C VAL A 380 -33.66 2.15 0.53
N SER A 381 -32.62 2.98 0.55
CA SER A 381 -31.87 3.33 1.77
C SER A 381 -32.79 3.87 2.87
N ALA A 382 -33.68 4.80 2.53
CA ALA A 382 -34.63 5.38 3.48
C ALA A 382 -35.57 4.31 4.06
N ALA A 383 -36.02 3.34 3.25
CA ALA A 383 -36.86 2.24 3.73
C ALA A 383 -36.11 1.30 4.70
N PHE A 384 -34.82 1.07 4.48
CA PHE A 384 -34.00 0.24 5.37
C PHE A 384 -33.62 0.94 6.69
N GLU A 385 -33.36 2.24 6.68
CA GLU A 385 -32.88 2.97 7.87
C GLU A 385 -34.00 3.65 8.68
N LEU A 386 -35.00 4.21 7.99
CA LEU A 386 -36.09 4.97 8.61
C LEU A 386 -37.38 4.14 8.78
N GLY A 387 -37.44 2.96 8.15
CA GLY A 387 -38.53 2.01 8.34
C GLY A 387 -38.54 1.37 9.75
N PRO A 388 -39.59 0.59 10.06
CA PRO A 388 -39.65 -0.18 11.30
C PRO A 388 -38.47 -1.17 11.37
N SER A 389 -37.82 -1.25 12.55
CA SER A 389 -36.60 -2.05 12.76
C SER A 389 -36.85 -3.57 12.85
N VAL A 390 -38.07 -3.96 13.24
CA VAL A 390 -38.49 -5.36 13.37
C VAL A 390 -39.73 -5.55 12.52
N GLU A 391 -39.53 -5.88 11.25
CA GLU A 391 -40.58 -6.25 10.30
C GLU A 391 -40.12 -7.54 9.60
N GLU A 392 -40.98 -8.55 9.59
CA GLU A 392 -40.76 -9.75 8.79
C GLU A 392 -40.84 -9.36 7.31
N ASP A 393 -39.83 -9.75 6.52
CA ASP A 393 -39.81 -9.39 5.10
C ASP A 393 -40.93 -10.11 4.33
N MET A 394 -41.32 -11.29 4.81
CA MET A 394 -42.31 -12.16 4.19
C MET A 394 -43.43 -12.51 5.17
N ILE A 395 -44.69 -12.28 4.80
CA ILE A 395 -45.87 -12.78 5.52
C ILE A 395 -46.73 -13.56 4.54
N ASN A 396 -47.13 -14.79 4.91
CA ASN A 396 -47.94 -15.68 4.07
C ASN A 396 -47.38 -15.86 2.64
N GLY A 397 -46.05 -15.88 2.50
CA GLY A 397 -45.38 -16.03 1.20
C GLY A 397 -45.47 -14.82 0.28
N GLN A 398 -45.84 -13.64 0.80
CA GLN A 398 -45.86 -12.38 0.05
C GLN A 398 -44.91 -11.35 0.68
N PRO A 399 -44.29 -10.47 -0.14
CA PRO A 399 -43.50 -9.34 0.36
C PRO A 399 -44.35 -8.45 1.27
N ALA A 400 -44.02 -8.43 2.56
CA ALA A 400 -44.73 -7.65 3.57
C ALA A 400 -44.01 -6.34 3.85
N SER A 401 -42.70 -6.42 4.09
CA SER A 401 -41.94 -5.27 4.56
C SER A 401 -41.85 -4.14 3.54
N LEU A 402 -41.80 -2.90 4.03
CA LEU A 402 -41.59 -1.73 3.16
C LEU A 402 -40.21 -1.83 2.48
N ARG A 403 -39.18 -2.21 3.23
CA ARG A 403 -37.81 -2.32 2.73
C ARG A 403 -37.67 -3.33 1.59
N LEU A 404 -38.33 -4.49 1.69
CA LEU A 404 -38.34 -5.47 0.61
C LEU A 404 -39.10 -4.91 -0.60
N ARG A 405 -40.28 -4.32 -0.40
CA ARG A 405 -41.08 -3.78 -1.53
C ARG A 405 -40.35 -2.69 -2.31
N GLU A 406 -39.68 -1.76 -1.62
CA GLU A 406 -38.88 -0.71 -2.27
C GLU A 406 -37.68 -1.29 -3.01
N LEU A 407 -37.01 -2.29 -2.43
CA LEU A 407 -35.92 -3.00 -3.09
C LEU A 407 -36.38 -3.72 -4.36
N LEU A 408 -37.52 -4.42 -4.31
CA LEU A 408 -38.10 -5.07 -5.48
C LEU A 408 -38.47 -4.05 -6.57
N HIS A 409 -38.96 -2.87 -6.20
CA HIS A 409 -39.25 -1.80 -7.14
C HIS A 409 -37.97 -1.28 -7.82
N TYR A 410 -36.90 -1.05 -7.05
CA TYR A 410 -35.59 -0.67 -7.57
C TYR A 410 -35.06 -1.72 -8.56
N ILE A 411 -35.08 -2.99 -8.16
CA ILE A 411 -34.60 -4.10 -9.00
C ILE A 411 -35.41 -4.16 -10.30
N LYS A 412 -36.74 -4.04 -10.25
CA LYS A 412 -37.56 -4.05 -11.47
C LYS A 412 -37.20 -2.91 -12.43
N ASP A 413 -36.87 -1.73 -11.90
CA ASP A 413 -36.50 -0.56 -12.71
C ASP A 413 -35.05 -0.64 -13.25
N GLN A 414 -34.13 -1.26 -12.49
CA GLN A 414 -32.69 -1.24 -12.76
C GLN A 414 -32.08 -2.63 -13.11
N ALA A 415 -32.89 -3.69 -13.26
CA ALA A 415 -32.39 -5.07 -13.45
C ALA A 415 -31.49 -5.28 -14.67
N THR A 416 -31.58 -4.43 -15.69
CA THR A 416 -30.75 -4.49 -16.91
C THR A 416 -29.49 -3.64 -16.80
N ASN A 417 -29.32 -2.87 -15.73
CA ASN A 417 -28.14 -2.05 -15.48
C ASN A 417 -27.05 -2.90 -14.80
N THR A 418 -25.84 -2.87 -15.34
CA THR A 418 -24.68 -3.64 -14.84
C THR A 418 -24.33 -3.32 -13.39
N ALA A 419 -24.61 -2.10 -12.93
CA ALA A 419 -24.36 -1.66 -11.56
C ALA A 419 -25.38 -2.20 -10.53
N CYS A 420 -26.53 -2.74 -10.97
CA CYS A 420 -27.65 -3.07 -10.09
C CYS A 420 -27.27 -4.01 -8.95
N PHE A 421 -26.49 -5.07 -9.23
CA PHE A 421 -26.05 -6.00 -8.19
C PHE A 421 -25.21 -5.30 -7.10
N ASN A 422 -24.28 -4.43 -7.50
CA ASN A 422 -23.43 -3.69 -6.57
C ASN A 422 -24.23 -2.68 -5.75
N ASP A 423 -25.26 -2.07 -6.35
CA ASP A 423 -26.17 -1.16 -5.65
C ASP A 423 -26.97 -1.87 -4.55
N VAL A 424 -27.44 -3.08 -4.84
CA VAL A 424 -28.33 -3.80 -3.93
C VAL A 424 -27.62 -4.70 -2.92
N LYS A 425 -26.35 -5.08 -3.16
CA LYS A 425 -25.60 -6.06 -2.35
C LYS A 425 -25.69 -5.78 -0.84
N GLY A 426 -25.39 -4.56 -0.41
CA GLY A 426 -25.44 -4.20 1.01
C GLY A 426 -26.84 -4.24 1.64
N PHE A 427 -27.89 -4.12 0.83
CA PHE A 427 -29.28 -4.30 1.29
C PHE A 427 -29.67 -5.77 1.35
N LEU A 428 -29.20 -6.60 0.40
CA LEU A 428 -29.38 -8.06 0.43
C LEU A 428 -28.76 -8.68 1.68
N GLU A 429 -27.61 -8.16 2.14
CA GLU A 429 -26.95 -8.56 3.41
C GLU A 429 -27.84 -8.31 4.65
N ARG A 430 -28.80 -7.40 4.57
CA ARG A 430 -29.65 -6.97 5.69
C ARG A 430 -31.06 -7.56 5.68
N LEU A 431 -31.47 -8.23 4.60
CA LEU A 431 -32.72 -8.97 4.55
C LEU A 431 -32.69 -10.20 5.46
N ASP A 432 -33.87 -10.60 5.96
CA ASP A 432 -34.04 -11.89 6.61
C ASP A 432 -33.90 -13.06 5.61
N ALA A 433 -33.84 -14.28 6.13
CA ALA A 433 -33.59 -15.48 5.32
C ALA A 433 -34.73 -15.75 4.31
N ASP A 434 -35.97 -15.43 4.66
CA ASP A 434 -37.13 -15.68 3.81
C ASP A 434 -37.28 -14.62 2.72
N GLY A 435 -37.03 -13.35 3.02
CA GLY A 435 -36.99 -12.25 2.06
C GLY A 435 -35.87 -12.44 1.02
N LEU A 436 -34.66 -12.82 1.46
CA LEU A 436 -33.56 -13.11 0.54
C LEU A 436 -33.86 -14.34 -0.34
N ARG A 437 -34.44 -15.40 0.23
CA ARG A 437 -34.84 -16.60 -0.52
C ARG A 437 -35.94 -16.29 -1.54
N TYR A 438 -36.95 -15.53 -1.16
CA TYR A 438 -38.00 -15.07 -2.06
C TYR A 438 -37.41 -14.28 -3.23
N LEU A 439 -36.52 -13.34 -2.94
CA LEU A 439 -35.90 -12.50 -3.96
C LEU A 439 -35.08 -13.35 -4.94
N ALA A 440 -34.22 -14.26 -4.44
CA ALA A 440 -33.34 -15.09 -5.25
C ALA A 440 -34.07 -16.15 -6.10
N TYR A 441 -35.13 -16.77 -5.58
CA TYR A 441 -35.74 -17.96 -6.19
C TYR A 441 -37.20 -17.80 -6.64
N GLU A 442 -37.89 -16.74 -6.25
CA GLU A 442 -39.28 -16.49 -6.67
C GLU A 442 -39.44 -15.19 -7.47
N HIS A 443 -38.87 -14.09 -6.98
CA HIS A 443 -39.02 -12.79 -7.64
C HIS A 443 -38.29 -12.73 -8.97
N PHE A 444 -37.00 -13.08 -9.02
CA PHE A 444 -36.23 -13.03 -10.26
C PHE A 444 -36.81 -13.90 -11.37
N PRO A 445 -37.21 -15.17 -11.14
CA PRO A 445 -37.89 -15.96 -12.17
C PRO A 445 -39.15 -15.30 -12.73
N ARG A 446 -39.94 -14.62 -11.90
CA ARG A 446 -41.11 -13.84 -12.36
C ARG A 446 -40.68 -12.63 -13.18
N LEU A 447 -39.70 -11.87 -12.69
CA LEU A 447 -39.18 -10.69 -13.38
C LEU A 447 -38.59 -11.03 -14.75
N LEU A 448 -37.93 -12.19 -14.88
CA LEU A 448 -37.38 -12.65 -16.16
C LEU A 448 -38.46 -12.87 -17.22
N SER A 449 -39.69 -13.23 -16.82
CA SER A 449 -40.80 -13.38 -17.76
C SER A 449 -41.33 -12.04 -18.31
N ASP A 450 -41.00 -10.90 -17.67
CA ASP A 450 -41.38 -9.56 -18.13
C ASP A 450 -40.49 -9.07 -19.29
N PHE A 451 -39.30 -9.65 -19.51
CA PHE A 451 -38.36 -9.20 -20.53
C PHE A 451 -38.56 -9.95 -21.86
N SER A 452 -38.95 -9.23 -22.90
CA SER A 452 -39.06 -9.75 -24.26
C SER A 452 -37.75 -9.71 -25.06
N ASP A 453 -36.86 -8.77 -24.71
CA ASP A 453 -35.58 -8.58 -25.37
C ASP A 453 -34.52 -9.56 -24.82
N LYS A 454 -33.79 -10.22 -25.73
CA LYS A 454 -32.81 -11.26 -25.36
C LYS A 454 -31.66 -10.72 -24.52
N VAL A 455 -31.17 -9.52 -24.79
CA VAL A 455 -30.03 -8.91 -24.09
C VAL A 455 -30.44 -8.48 -22.69
N ASN A 456 -31.57 -7.80 -22.56
CA ASN A 456 -32.14 -7.41 -21.26
C ASN A 456 -32.48 -8.63 -20.39
N ALA A 457 -33.05 -9.69 -20.99
CA ALA A 457 -33.30 -10.95 -20.29
C ALA A 457 -31.98 -11.61 -19.83
N ALA A 458 -30.92 -11.53 -20.62
CA ALA A 458 -29.61 -12.05 -20.24
C ALA A 458 -29.00 -11.29 -19.05
N TRP A 459 -29.03 -9.95 -19.06
CA TRP A 459 -28.59 -9.13 -17.91
C TRP A 459 -29.37 -9.44 -16.63
N ALA A 460 -30.69 -9.52 -16.72
CA ALA A 460 -31.52 -9.87 -15.57
C ALA A 460 -31.24 -11.30 -15.07
N ASN A 461 -30.88 -12.24 -15.96
CA ASN A 461 -30.47 -13.58 -15.58
C ASN A 461 -29.13 -13.56 -14.83
N VAL A 462 -28.15 -12.78 -15.30
CA VAL A 462 -26.87 -12.61 -14.58
C VAL A 462 -27.12 -12.06 -13.18
N LEU A 463 -27.96 -11.03 -13.03
CA LEU A 463 -28.32 -10.46 -11.73
C LEU A 463 -28.97 -11.51 -10.80
N SER A 464 -29.89 -12.33 -11.34
CA SER A 464 -30.52 -13.44 -10.62
C SER A 464 -29.48 -14.45 -10.13
N LEU A 465 -28.60 -14.90 -11.01
CA LEU A 465 -27.57 -15.89 -10.69
C LEU A 465 -26.54 -15.35 -9.68
N LYS A 466 -26.11 -14.08 -9.81
CA LYS A 466 -25.26 -13.40 -8.82
C LYS A 466 -25.93 -13.34 -7.45
N THR A 467 -27.24 -13.09 -7.40
CA THR A 467 -27.99 -13.06 -6.13
C THR A 467 -28.13 -14.45 -5.49
N GLN A 468 -28.31 -15.50 -6.30
CA GLN A 468 -28.29 -16.88 -5.83
C GLN A 468 -26.90 -17.26 -5.28
N TYR A 469 -25.82 -16.90 -5.98
CA TYR A 469 -24.45 -17.11 -5.51
C TYR A 469 -24.18 -16.39 -4.18
N PHE A 470 -24.61 -15.14 -4.07
CA PHE A 470 -24.52 -14.36 -2.84
C PHE A 470 -25.27 -15.03 -1.67
N THR A 471 -26.46 -15.59 -1.93
CA THR A 471 -27.25 -16.32 -0.93
C THR A 471 -26.53 -17.59 -0.45
N LEU A 472 -25.83 -18.29 -1.33
CA LEU A 472 -25.03 -19.47 -0.99
C LEU A 472 -23.79 -19.12 -0.16
N THR A 473 -23.08 -18.04 -0.54
CA THR A 473 -21.82 -17.63 0.09
C THR A 473 -22.02 -16.97 1.46
N ARG A 474 -23.17 -16.34 1.74
CA ARG A 474 -23.49 -15.76 3.07
C ARG A 474 -23.44 -16.79 4.21
N ARG A 475 -23.59 -18.08 3.91
CA ARG A 475 -23.44 -19.17 4.90
C ARG A 475 -22.00 -19.37 5.37
N PHE A 476 -21.02 -18.86 4.63
CA PHE A 476 -19.59 -19.11 4.80
C PHE A 476 -18.80 -17.88 5.25
N GLY A 477 -19.47 -16.74 5.48
CA GLY A 477 -18.81 -15.51 5.94
C GLY A 477 -18.33 -15.58 7.41
N PRO A 478 -17.25 -14.89 7.79
CA PRO A 478 -16.87 -14.72 9.18
C PRO A 478 -17.99 -14.00 9.92
N SER A 479 -18.35 -14.49 11.11
CA SER A 479 -19.51 -14.02 11.88
C SER A 479 -19.54 -12.49 11.99
N SER A 480 -20.45 -11.85 11.26
CA SER A 480 -20.95 -10.56 11.71
C SER A 480 -21.73 -10.80 13.00
N SER A 481 -21.71 -9.84 13.91
CA SER A 481 -22.40 -9.84 15.21
C SER A 481 -23.92 -10.02 15.16
N ALA A 482 -24.49 -10.32 13.99
CA ALA A 482 -25.89 -10.70 13.84
C ALA A 482 -26.09 -12.14 14.34
N PRO A 483 -27.17 -12.42 15.10
CA PRO A 483 -27.49 -13.78 15.51
C PRO A 483 -27.56 -14.67 14.26
N GLN A 484 -26.74 -15.73 14.24
CA GLN A 484 -26.82 -16.72 13.17
C GLN A 484 -28.29 -17.17 13.05
N PRO A 485 -28.90 -17.07 11.85
CA PRO A 485 -30.26 -17.55 11.68
C PRO A 485 -30.28 -19.04 12.04
N LYS A 486 -31.22 -19.43 12.91
CA LYS A 486 -31.47 -20.84 13.23
C LYS A 486 -31.52 -21.62 11.91
N ALA A 487 -30.74 -22.68 11.83
CA ALA A 487 -30.55 -23.52 10.65
C ALA A 487 -31.82 -24.33 10.30
N THR A 488 -32.92 -23.66 9.95
CA THR A 488 -34.21 -24.31 9.67
C THR A 488 -34.78 -24.05 8.28
N THR A 489 -34.08 -23.35 7.39
CA THR A 489 -34.42 -23.34 5.95
C THR A 489 -33.20 -23.72 5.12
N ALA A 490 -33.17 -24.99 4.70
CA ALA A 490 -32.21 -25.47 3.70
C ALA A 490 -32.31 -24.58 2.45
N CYS A 491 -31.15 -24.17 1.91
CA CYS A 491 -31.12 -23.42 0.66
C CYS A 491 -31.59 -24.40 -0.41
N PRO A 492 -32.52 -24.00 -1.30
CA PRO A 492 -33.06 -24.93 -2.29
C PRO A 492 -32.03 -25.39 -3.32
N THR A 493 -30.84 -24.74 -3.38
CA THR A 493 -29.79 -25.07 -4.36
C THR A 493 -28.40 -25.26 -3.77
N SER A 494 -27.53 -25.99 -4.49
CA SER A 494 -26.09 -26.11 -4.22
C SER A 494 -25.27 -25.29 -5.23
N PHE A 495 -23.97 -25.07 -4.96
CA PHE A 495 -23.04 -24.47 -5.94
C PHE A 495 -23.03 -25.22 -7.27
N THR A 496 -23.14 -26.55 -7.23
CA THR A 496 -23.21 -27.40 -8.42
C THR A 496 -24.46 -27.12 -9.26
N GLN A 497 -25.63 -26.98 -8.61
CA GLN A 497 -26.87 -26.67 -9.32
C GLN A 497 -26.85 -25.26 -9.91
N LEU A 498 -26.31 -24.29 -9.16
CA LEU A 498 -26.13 -22.93 -9.66
C LEU A 498 -25.18 -22.88 -10.86
N SER A 499 -24.05 -23.58 -10.77
CA SER A 499 -23.09 -23.72 -11.87
C SER A 499 -23.75 -24.31 -13.11
N LYS A 500 -24.56 -25.37 -12.98
CA LYS A 500 -25.34 -25.96 -14.10
C LYS A 500 -26.28 -24.94 -14.76
N SER A 501 -26.98 -24.13 -13.98
CA SER A 501 -27.84 -23.06 -14.51
C SER A 501 -27.03 -21.98 -15.24
N ALA A 502 -25.89 -21.57 -14.68
CA ALA A 502 -25.02 -20.58 -15.29
C ALA A 502 -24.40 -21.09 -16.59
N VAL A 503 -23.93 -22.35 -16.64
CA VAL A 503 -23.42 -22.99 -17.85
C VAL A 503 -24.47 -23.06 -18.94
N LYS A 504 -25.72 -23.40 -18.60
CA LYS A 504 -26.81 -23.43 -19.58
C LYS A 504 -27.01 -22.07 -20.23
N LEU A 505 -26.95 -20.99 -19.44
CA LEU A 505 -27.03 -19.64 -19.95
C LEU A 505 -25.82 -19.27 -20.80
N PHE A 506 -24.61 -19.60 -20.33
CA PHE A 506 -23.36 -19.39 -21.06
C PHE A 506 -23.41 -20.00 -22.46
N LYS A 507 -23.74 -21.30 -22.57
CA LYS A 507 -23.83 -22.00 -23.87
C LYS A 507 -24.89 -21.43 -24.81
N SER A 508 -25.94 -20.81 -24.27
CA SER A 508 -26.96 -20.18 -25.09
C SER A 508 -26.52 -18.82 -25.68
N LEU A 509 -25.42 -18.25 -25.16
CA LEU A 509 -24.94 -16.90 -25.49
C LEU A 509 -23.50 -16.86 -26.01
N GLU A 510 -22.72 -17.93 -25.88
CA GLU A 510 -21.28 -17.94 -26.19
C GLU A 510 -20.95 -17.63 -27.66
N ASP A 511 -21.85 -17.98 -28.58
CA ASP A 511 -21.73 -17.72 -30.02
C ASP A 511 -22.44 -16.42 -30.45
N SER A 512 -22.86 -15.57 -29.50
CA SER A 512 -23.56 -14.32 -29.82
C SER A 512 -22.63 -13.30 -30.45
N GLU A 513 -23.01 -12.76 -31.61
CA GLU A 513 -22.28 -11.66 -32.27
C GLU A 513 -22.58 -10.28 -31.66
N ASP A 514 -23.57 -10.18 -30.76
CA ASP A 514 -23.89 -8.91 -30.07
C ASP A 514 -22.74 -8.50 -29.13
N PRO A 515 -22.13 -7.32 -29.31
CA PRO A 515 -20.99 -6.88 -28.49
C PRO A 515 -21.29 -6.77 -27.00
N ALA A 516 -22.51 -6.37 -26.61
CA ALA A 516 -22.89 -6.28 -25.20
C ALA A 516 -23.02 -7.68 -24.58
N VAL A 517 -23.40 -8.68 -25.38
CA VAL A 517 -23.44 -10.08 -24.92
C VAL A 517 -22.03 -10.65 -24.85
N ALA A 518 -21.26 -10.54 -25.93
CA ALA A 518 -19.94 -11.15 -26.06
C ALA A 518 -18.89 -10.56 -25.10
N ASN A 519 -18.93 -9.23 -24.89
CA ASN A 519 -17.88 -8.53 -24.14
C ASN A 519 -18.27 -8.21 -22.70
N ASP A 520 -19.56 -8.13 -22.36
CA ASP A 520 -20.00 -7.74 -21.02
C ASP A 520 -20.75 -8.87 -20.28
N ILE A 521 -21.67 -9.58 -20.94
CA ILE A 521 -22.52 -10.60 -20.28
C ILE A 521 -21.81 -11.95 -20.14
N VAL A 522 -21.25 -12.48 -21.23
CA VAL A 522 -20.62 -13.81 -21.25
C VAL A 522 -19.43 -13.87 -20.26
N PRO A 523 -18.55 -12.86 -20.18
CA PRO A 523 -17.49 -12.80 -19.16
C PRO A 523 -18.02 -12.86 -17.73
N GLU A 524 -19.12 -12.16 -17.43
CA GLU A 524 -19.75 -12.15 -16.10
C GLU A 524 -20.32 -13.53 -15.73
N ILE A 525 -20.89 -14.26 -16.69
CA ILE A 525 -21.35 -15.64 -16.49
C ILE A 525 -20.15 -16.57 -16.25
N ALA A 526 -19.06 -16.41 -17.01
CA ALA A 526 -17.85 -17.22 -16.84
C ALA A 526 -17.19 -17.00 -15.47
N ILE A 527 -17.09 -15.75 -15.02
CA ILE A 527 -16.62 -15.40 -13.67
C ILE A 527 -17.51 -16.09 -12.62
N LEU A 528 -18.83 -16.12 -12.81
CA LEU A 528 -19.74 -16.77 -11.89
C LEU A 528 -19.55 -18.30 -11.85
N ILE A 529 -19.40 -18.95 -13.00
CA ILE A 529 -19.12 -20.39 -13.11
C ILE A 529 -17.79 -20.70 -12.42
N ALA A 530 -16.74 -19.93 -12.73
CA ALA A 530 -15.43 -20.06 -12.10
C ALA A 530 -15.50 -19.87 -10.58
N SER A 531 -16.26 -18.88 -10.11
CA SER A 531 -16.49 -18.62 -8.69
C SER A 531 -17.20 -19.78 -7.99
N CYS A 532 -18.18 -20.42 -8.64
CA CYS A 532 -18.80 -21.63 -8.12
C CYS A 532 -17.80 -22.79 -8.00
N SER A 533 -16.97 -23.00 -9.03
CA SER A 533 -15.91 -24.03 -9.01
C SER A 533 -14.87 -23.78 -7.92
N LEU A 534 -14.50 -22.52 -7.69
CA LEU A 534 -13.59 -22.12 -6.60
C LEU A 534 -14.24 -22.36 -5.23
N ALA A 535 -15.51 -21.99 -5.05
CA ALA A 535 -16.24 -22.24 -3.81
C ALA A 535 -16.37 -23.74 -3.50
N GLU A 536 -16.57 -24.58 -4.51
CA GLU A 536 -16.55 -26.04 -4.36
C GLU A 536 -15.15 -26.57 -4.02
N ALA A 537 -14.09 -25.99 -4.58
CA ALA A 537 -12.73 -26.41 -4.34
C ALA A 537 -12.26 -26.11 -2.91
N PHE A 538 -12.54 -24.91 -2.40
CA PHE A 538 -11.99 -24.42 -1.13
C PHE A 538 -12.97 -24.55 0.07
N GLY A 539 -14.28 -24.59 -0.16
CA GLY A 539 -15.27 -24.69 0.92
C GLY A 539 -15.15 -23.58 1.98
N ALA A 540 -15.42 -23.92 3.25
CA ALA A 540 -15.45 -22.96 4.38
C ALA A 540 -14.08 -22.71 5.06
N GLN A 541 -13.04 -23.49 4.72
CA GLN A 541 -11.71 -23.39 5.34
C GLN A 541 -10.61 -23.62 4.29
N PRO A 542 -10.17 -22.57 3.60
CA PRO A 542 -9.16 -22.67 2.53
C PRO A 542 -7.77 -23.13 3.03
N ASP A 543 -7.38 -22.81 4.28
CA ASP A 543 -5.95 -22.77 4.64
C ASP A 543 -5.39 -23.99 5.39
N LYS A 544 -6.17 -25.07 5.58
CA LYS A 544 -5.79 -26.10 6.56
C LYS A 544 -5.43 -27.48 6.03
N ARG A 545 -5.63 -27.79 4.74
CA ARG A 545 -5.34 -29.13 4.19
C ARG A 545 -4.96 -29.09 2.70
N PRO A 546 -4.14 -30.06 2.23
CA PRO A 546 -3.97 -30.29 0.80
C PRO A 546 -5.33 -30.53 0.13
N LEU A 547 -5.59 -29.85 -0.99
CA LEU A 547 -6.84 -30.01 -1.73
C LEU A 547 -7.03 -31.47 -2.18
N PRO A 548 -8.24 -32.05 -2.10
CA PRO A 548 -8.51 -33.35 -2.69
C PRO A 548 -8.41 -33.29 -4.23
N PRO A 549 -8.17 -34.41 -4.93
CA PRO A 549 -8.07 -34.43 -6.39
C PRO A 549 -9.30 -33.85 -7.11
N ALA A 550 -10.50 -34.07 -6.56
CA ALA A 550 -11.73 -33.51 -7.11
C ALA A 550 -11.75 -31.97 -7.07
N ALA A 551 -11.33 -31.36 -5.96
CA ALA A 551 -11.25 -29.91 -5.82
C ALA A 551 -10.23 -29.31 -6.81
N ARG A 552 -9.08 -29.97 -7.00
CA ARG A 552 -8.09 -29.54 -8.00
C ARG A 552 -8.66 -29.57 -9.42
N ARG A 553 -9.47 -30.57 -9.78
CA ARG A 553 -10.15 -30.59 -11.09
C ARG A 553 -11.10 -29.40 -11.28
N SER A 554 -11.86 -29.02 -10.24
CA SER A 554 -12.70 -27.83 -10.28
C SER A 554 -11.88 -26.55 -10.51
N LEU A 555 -10.66 -26.45 -9.95
CA LEU A 555 -9.74 -25.34 -10.25
C LEU A 555 -9.32 -25.31 -11.73
N PHE A 556 -9.00 -26.46 -12.33
CA PHE A 556 -8.71 -26.52 -13.76
C PHE A 556 -9.92 -26.10 -14.60
N HIS A 557 -11.13 -26.50 -14.23
CA HIS A 557 -12.33 -26.06 -14.94
C HIS A 557 -12.51 -24.54 -14.86
N ALA A 558 -12.23 -23.93 -13.70
CA ALA A 558 -12.26 -22.47 -13.55
C ALA A 558 -11.20 -21.78 -14.41
N VAL A 559 -9.93 -22.22 -14.35
CA VAL A 559 -8.83 -21.62 -15.12
C VAL A 559 -9.07 -21.72 -16.62
N LEU A 560 -9.39 -22.91 -17.12
CA LEU A 560 -9.53 -23.12 -18.56
C LEU A 560 -10.73 -22.37 -19.15
N LEU A 561 -11.82 -22.24 -18.39
CA LEU A 561 -12.95 -21.41 -18.79
C LEU A 561 -12.57 -19.92 -18.84
N LEU A 562 -11.84 -19.43 -17.83
CA LEU A 562 -11.42 -18.03 -17.78
C LEU A 562 -10.36 -17.71 -18.85
N GLU A 563 -9.45 -18.64 -19.16
CA GLU A 563 -8.46 -18.51 -20.25
C GLU A 563 -9.15 -18.41 -21.61
N ASP A 564 -10.14 -19.27 -21.89
CA ASP A 564 -10.95 -19.18 -23.12
C ASP A 564 -11.61 -17.80 -23.25
N GLN A 565 -12.13 -17.26 -22.15
CA GLN A 565 -12.74 -15.95 -22.14
C GLN A 565 -11.74 -14.81 -22.26
N LEU A 566 -10.55 -14.92 -21.68
CA LEU A 566 -9.50 -13.93 -21.85
C LEU A 566 -8.99 -13.90 -23.31
N ALA A 567 -8.93 -15.06 -23.97
CA ALA A 567 -8.56 -15.14 -25.38
C ALA A 567 -9.57 -14.41 -26.29
N LYS A 568 -10.86 -14.47 -25.95
CA LYS A 568 -11.95 -13.77 -26.65
C LYS A 568 -12.05 -12.29 -26.28
N ASN A 569 -11.76 -11.97 -25.02
CA ASN A 569 -11.85 -10.63 -24.44
C ASN A 569 -10.49 -10.22 -23.85
N PRO A 570 -9.50 -9.90 -24.71
CA PRO A 570 -8.17 -9.54 -24.23
C PRO A 570 -8.25 -8.31 -23.33
N VAL A 571 -7.45 -8.28 -22.26
CA VAL A 571 -7.38 -7.17 -21.30
C VAL A 571 -8.63 -7.04 -20.39
N HIS A 572 -9.48 -8.06 -20.29
CA HIS A 572 -10.59 -8.04 -19.31
C HIS A 572 -10.07 -8.10 -17.85
N GLY A 573 -9.99 -6.94 -17.20
CA GLY A 573 -9.28 -6.76 -15.93
C GLY A 573 -9.65 -7.74 -14.80
N GLN A 574 -10.93 -8.00 -14.55
CA GLN A 574 -11.33 -8.93 -13.48
C GLN A 574 -10.91 -10.38 -13.77
N ILE A 575 -11.00 -10.81 -15.02
CA ILE A 575 -10.60 -12.17 -15.45
C ILE A 575 -9.08 -12.29 -15.34
N SER A 576 -8.35 -11.30 -15.83
CA SER A 576 -6.89 -11.27 -15.73
C SER A 576 -6.40 -11.35 -14.28
N LEU A 577 -6.97 -10.55 -13.37
CA LEU A 577 -6.57 -10.58 -11.96
C LEU A 577 -6.90 -11.92 -11.28
N MET A 578 -8.07 -12.51 -11.56
CA MET A 578 -8.42 -13.84 -11.06
C MET A 578 -7.47 -14.92 -11.62
N LEU A 579 -7.20 -14.89 -12.93
CA LEU A 579 -6.31 -15.86 -13.57
C LEU A 579 -4.88 -15.79 -13.02
N VAL A 580 -4.34 -14.59 -12.80
CA VAL A 580 -3.01 -14.42 -12.18
C VAL A 580 -2.93 -15.20 -10.86
N GLN A 581 -3.89 -15.01 -9.95
CA GLN A 581 -3.88 -15.68 -8.66
C GLN A 581 -4.07 -17.20 -8.78
N ILE A 582 -4.99 -17.66 -9.62
CA ILE A 582 -5.24 -19.11 -9.77
C ILE A 582 -4.05 -19.80 -10.43
N HIS A 583 -3.40 -19.17 -11.42
CA HIS A 583 -2.19 -19.70 -12.05
C HIS A 583 -1.02 -19.79 -11.07
N LEU A 584 -0.80 -18.76 -10.24
CA LEU A 584 0.21 -18.80 -9.17
C LEU A 584 -0.07 -19.94 -8.20
N PHE A 585 -1.34 -20.13 -7.79
CA PHE A 585 -1.76 -21.24 -6.94
C PHE A 585 -1.52 -22.62 -7.59
N LEU A 586 -1.69 -22.73 -8.91
CA LEU A 586 -1.41 -23.94 -9.68
C LEU A 586 0.06 -24.10 -10.08
N GLY A 587 0.98 -23.22 -9.64
CA GLY A 587 2.40 -23.25 -10.00
C GLY A 587 2.69 -22.91 -11.48
N SER A 588 1.73 -22.31 -12.19
CA SER A 588 1.79 -21.85 -13.58
C SER A 588 2.26 -20.38 -13.65
N ALA A 589 3.37 -20.06 -12.97
CA ALA A 589 3.80 -18.69 -12.74
C ALA A 589 4.20 -17.93 -14.02
N TYR A 590 4.72 -18.63 -15.03
CA TYR A 590 5.08 -17.99 -16.31
C TYR A 590 3.83 -17.51 -17.06
N ARG A 591 2.74 -18.29 -17.04
CA ARG A 591 1.48 -17.85 -17.65
C ARG A 591 0.86 -16.70 -16.86
N ALA A 592 0.93 -16.75 -15.53
CA ALA A 592 0.54 -15.62 -14.69
C ALA A 592 1.32 -14.35 -15.06
N SER A 593 2.61 -14.46 -15.39
CA SER A 593 3.46 -13.33 -15.74
C SER A 593 3.10 -12.68 -17.08
N GLU A 594 2.71 -13.48 -18.07
CA GLU A 594 2.22 -12.99 -19.37
C GLU A 594 0.91 -12.20 -19.19
N ILE A 595 -0.03 -12.76 -18.42
CA ILE A 595 -1.30 -12.10 -18.11
C ILE A 595 -1.04 -10.81 -17.32
N TRP A 596 -0.15 -10.85 -16.32
CA TRP A 596 0.22 -9.69 -15.51
C TRP A 596 0.84 -8.57 -16.33
N GLU A 597 1.72 -8.89 -17.27
CA GLU A 597 2.29 -7.90 -18.18
C GLU A 597 1.19 -7.22 -19.02
N ALA A 598 0.24 -8.00 -19.55
CA ALA A 598 -0.87 -7.49 -20.34
C ALA A 598 -1.82 -6.56 -19.55
N VAL A 599 -1.96 -6.76 -18.22
CA VAL A 599 -2.73 -5.84 -17.35
C VAL A 599 -2.08 -4.46 -17.25
N GLY A 600 -0.75 -4.37 -17.42
CA GLY A 600 -0.05 -3.08 -17.51
C GLY A 600 0.06 -2.32 -16.18
N VAL A 601 0.17 -3.02 -15.04
CA VAL A 601 0.34 -2.40 -13.71
C VAL A 601 1.69 -1.67 -13.63
N LYS A 602 1.67 -0.34 -13.61
CA LYS A 602 2.86 0.53 -13.64
C LYS A 602 2.73 1.74 -12.71
N ARG A 603 3.86 2.28 -12.24
CA ARG A 603 3.92 3.52 -11.43
C ARG A 603 3.12 3.41 -10.12
N THR A 604 2.29 4.39 -9.80
CA THR A 604 1.61 4.52 -8.49
C THR A 604 0.68 3.35 -8.14
N ILE A 605 0.13 2.64 -9.13
CA ILE A 605 -0.73 1.47 -8.87
C ILE A 605 0.06 0.19 -8.57
N VAL A 606 1.38 0.19 -8.80
CA VAL A 606 2.26 -0.95 -8.45
C VAL A 606 2.18 -1.21 -6.95
N ASP A 607 2.25 -0.17 -6.13
CA ASP A 607 2.24 -0.31 -4.67
C ASP A 607 1.00 -1.07 -4.16
N SER A 608 -0.17 -0.82 -4.76
CA SER A 608 -1.43 -1.44 -4.35
C SER A 608 -1.74 -2.78 -5.02
N LEU A 609 -1.35 -2.98 -6.27
CA LEU A 609 -1.74 -4.16 -7.04
C LEU A 609 -0.64 -5.22 -7.16
N ALA A 610 0.64 -4.85 -7.05
CA ALA A 610 1.75 -5.80 -7.16
C ALA A 610 1.62 -7.03 -6.26
N PRO A 611 1.09 -6.94 -5.01
CA PRO A 611 0.91 -8.14 -4.19
C PRO A 611 0.06 -9.24 -4.83
N ILE A 612 -0.82 -8.92 -5.79
CA ILE A 612 -1.63 -9.92 -6.51
C ILE A 612 -0.74 -10.87 -7.33
N PHE A 613 0.35 -10.35 -7.90
CA PHE A 613 1.28 -11.13 -8.71
C PHE A 613 2.52 -11.53 -7.92
N TYR A 614 3.19 -10.60 -7.24
CA TYR A 614 4.53 -10.81 -6.69
C TYR A 614 4.57 -11.55 -5.34
N ASP A 615 3.45 -11.60 -4.60
CA ASP A 615 3.44 -12.28 -3.30
C ASP A 615 3.83 -13.76 -3.48
N ARG A 616 4.91 -14.18 -2.80
CA ARG A 616 5.46 -15.55 -2.81
C ARG A 616 5.95 -16.05 -4.17
N VAL A 617 6.10 -15.20 -5.19
CA VAL A 617 6.55 -15.63 -6.53
C VAL A 617 7.89 -16.36 -6.50
N SER A 618 8.87 -15.84 -5.77
CA SER A 618 10.20 -16.46 -5.64
C SER A 618 10.14 -17.86 -5.04
N THR A 619 9.11 -18.16 -4.24
CA THR A 619 8.90 -19.48 -3.63
C THR A 619 8.10 -20.45 -4.51
N VAL A 620 7.44 -19.95 -5.56
CA VAL A 620 6.68 -20.77 -6.52
C VAL A 620 7.50 -21.00 -7.79
N SER A 621 8.18 -19.96 -8.28
CA SER A 621 9.01 -19.94 -9.49
C SER A 621 10.24 -19.04 -9.30
N PRO A 622 11.31 -19.53 -8.65
CA PRO A 622 12.50 -18.73 -8.33
C PRO A 622 13.17 -18.11 -9.56
N SER A 623 13.16 -18.81 -10.70
CA SER A 623 13.78 -18.33 -11.94
C SER A 623 13.01 -17.19 -12.62
N LEU A 624 11.73 -16.99 -12.28
CA LEU A 624 10.91 -15.92 -12.86
C LEU A 624 11.42 -14.53 -12.49
N LEU A 625 12.14 -14.40 -11.37
CA LEU A 625 12.78 -13.17 -10.92
C LEU A 625 14.31 -13.24 -11.03
N SER A 626 14.82 -14.00 -12.00
CA SER A 626 16.26 -14.12 -12.27
C SER A 626 16.79 -12.87 -12.95
N PRO A 627 17.87 -12.21 -12.45
CA PRO A 627 18.49 -11.07 -13.13
C PRO A 627 19.27 -11.47 -14.39
N ASN A 628 19.55 -12.78 -14.59
CA ASN A 628 20.21 -13.28 -15.80
C ASN A 628 19.24 -13.50 -16.98
N ASP A 629 17.94 -13.34 -16.76
CA ASP A 629 16.89 -13.50 -17.75
C ASP A 629 16.26 -12.14 -18.06
N GLU A 630 16.00 -11.83 -19.33
CA GLU A 630 15.46 -10.51 -19.72
C GLU A 630 14.09 -10.25 -19.09
N TRP A 631 13.24 -11.28 -19.04
CA TRP A 631 11.93 -11.21 -18.40
C TRP A 631 12.04 -11.07 -16.87
N GLY A 632 12.95 -11.82 -16.24
CA GLY A 632 13.18 -11.69 -14.81
C GLY A 632 13.70 -10.31 -14.41
N GLU A 633 14.64 -9.74 -15.17
CA GLU A 633 15.12 -8.37 -14.92
C GLU A 633 14.02 -7.33 -15.14
N TYR A 634 13.18 -7.50 -16.17
CA TYR A 634 12.03 -6.63 -16.40
C TYR A 634 11.09 -6.58 -15.20
N PHE A 635 10.70 -7.72 -14.63
CA PHE A 635 9.78 -7.75 -13.49
C PHE A 635 10.39 -7.20 -12.20
N ARG A 636 11.70 -7.39 -11.99
CA ARG A 636 12.41 -6.79 -10.85
C ARG A 636 12.46 -5.28 -10.99
N GLU A 637 12.77 -4.79 -12.19
CA GLU A 637 12.86 -3.37 -12.46
C GLU A 637 11.51 -2.68 -12.29
N GLN A 638 10.40 -3.30 -12.73
CA GLN A 638 9.06 -2.73 -12.54
C GLN A 638 8.73 -2.40 -11.08
N LEU A 639 9.16 -3.23 -10.13
CA LEU A 639 9.00 -2.93 -8.70
C LEU A 639 10.03 -1.89 -8.23
N ARG A 640 11.30 -2.06 -8.61
CA ARG A 640 12.39 -1.21 -8.15
C ARG A 640 12.24 0.24 -8.62
N THR A 641 11.99 0.48 -9.90
CA THR A 641 11.97 1.85 -10.47
C THR A 641 10.93 2.72 -9.78
N HIS A 642 9.80 2.16 -9.34
CA HIS A 642 8.76 2.93 -8.67
C HIS A 642 9.28 3.55 -7.37
N TYR A 643 9.90 2.75 -6.51
CA TYR A 643 10.45 3.23 -5.23
C TYR A 643 11.71 4.08 -5.45
N ASP A 644 12.60 3.67 -6.35
CA ASP A 644 13.82 4.43 -6.67
C ASP A 644 13.50 5.84 -7.19
N ALA A 645 12.43 5.99 -7.99
CA ALA A 645 11.99 7.28 -8.48
C ALA A 645 11.22 8.09 -7.43
N SER A 646 10.33 7.43 -6.67
CA SER A 646 9.40 8.13 -5.76
C SER A 646 10.04 8.49 -4.42
N LEU A 647 10.99 7.68 -3.95
CA LEU A 647 11.66 7.82 -2.64
C LEU A 647 13.09 8.37 -2.74
N LYS A 648 13.52 8.79 -3.94
CA LYS A 648 14.85 9.36 -4.21
C LYS A 648 15.23 10.52 -3.28
N MET A 649 14.25 11.33 -2.89
CA MET A 649 14.38 12.46 -1.98
C MET A 649 13.48 12.21 -0.77
N LYS A 650 13.72 12.88 0.37
CA LYS A 650 12.81 12.78 1.51
C LYS A 650 11.39 13.17 1.10
N MET A 651 11.24 14.26 0.35
CA MET A 651 10.00 14.67 -0.32
C MET A 651 10.19 14.92 -1.82
N PRO A 652 9.19 14.59 -2.66
CA PRO A 652 9.28 14.76 -4.11
C PRO A 652 9.13 16.22 -4.52
N ARG A 653 9.68 16.58 -5.69
CA ARG A 653 9.48 17.91 -6.31
C ARG A 653 8.01 18.29 -6.55
N ARG A 654 7.13 17.29 -6.67
CA ARG A 654 5.67 17.51 -6.74
C ARG A 654 5.11 18.26 -5.54
N LEU A 655 5.77 18.21 -4.38
CA LEU A 655 5.41 19.06 -3.24
C LEU A 655 5.60 20.54 -3.59
N ILE A 656 6.72 20.90 -4.22
CA ILE A 656 7.00 22.27 -4.67
C ILE A 656 6.00 22.67 -5.77
N ASP A 657 5.76 21.79 -6.75
CA ASP A 657 4.76 22.05 -7.80
C ASP A 657 3.38 22.34 -7.20
N ALA A 658 3.00 21.67 -6.11
CA ALA A 658 1.73 21.90 -5.41
C ALA A 658 1.67 23.26 -4.69
N PHE A 659 2.79 23.73 -4.12
CA PHE A 659 2.91 25.08 -3.58
C PHE A 659 2.76 26.13 -4.69
N GLU A 660 3.47 25.95 -5.81
CA GLU A 660 3.44 26.88 -6.96
C GLU A 660 2.08 26.92 -7.65
N SER A 661 1.34 25.80 -7.67
CA SER A 661 -0.01 25.73 -8.22
C SER A 661 -1.11 26.17 -7.23
N GLY A 662 -0.75 26.48 -5.98
CA GLY A 662 -1.72 26.81 -4.92
C GLY A 662 -2.65 25.66 -4.53
N SER A 663 -2.23 24.39 -4.70
CA SER A 663 -3.00 23.20 -4.30
C SER A 663 -2.64 22.81 -2.86
N TYR A 664 -3.25 23.50 -1.90
CA TYR A 664 -2.92 23.33 -0.48
C TYR A 664 -3.37 21.99 0.09
N GLY A 665 -4.44 21.39 -0.44
CA GLY A 665 -4.80 20.01 -0.10
C GLY A 665 -3.66 19.04 -0.44
N SER A 666 -3.12 19.14 -1.66
CA SER A 666 -1.97 18.32 -2.08
C SER A 666 -0.72 18.58 -1.24
N VAL A 667 -0.45 19.83 -0.84
CA VAL A 667 0.68 20.17 0.04
C VAL A 667 0.60 19.41 1.38
N ALA A 668 -0.60 19.26 1.93
CA ALA A 668 -0.81 18.51 3.18
C ALA A 668 -0.81 16.98 2.97
N GLU A 669 -1.30 16.48 1.84
CA GLU A 669 -1.46 15.04 1.57
C GLU A 669 -0.20 14.36 1.01
N ILE A 670 0.58 15.03 0.16
CA ILE A 670 1.82 14.46 -0.42
C ILE A 670 2.77 13.91 0.64
N PRO A 671 3.06 14.62 1.75
CA PRO A 671 3.95 14.11 2.78
C PRO A 671 3.42 12.83 3.43
N LYS A 672 2.12 12.76 3.69
CA LYS A 672 1.48 11.56 4.22
C LYS A 672 1.59 10.40 3.23
N TYR A 673 1.29 10.63 1.95
CA TYR A 673 1.43 9.62 0.91
C TYR A 673 2.86 9.08 0.79
N ILE A 674 3.87 9.95 0.92
CA ILE A 674 5.29 9.53 0.86
C ILE A 674 5.67 8.70 2.09
N GLU A 675 5.17 9.05 3.28
CA GLU A 675 5.38 8.26 4.48
C GLU A 675 4.69 6.88 4.39
N ASP A 676 3.46 6.84 3.87
CA ASP A 676 2.74 5.59 3.60
C ASP A 676 3.51 4.72 2.59
N LEU A 677 4.10 5.33 1.55
CA LEU A 677 4.93 4.63 0.57
C LEU A 677 6.25 4.12 1.18
N ARG A 678 6.85 4.87 2.11
CA ARG A 678 8.03 4.45 2.89
C ARG A 678 7.70 3.33 3.87
N THR A 679 6.46 3.17 4.30
CA THR A 679 6.08 2.08 5.22
C THR A 679 5.39 0.92 4.48
N SER A 680 5.32 0.98 3.15
CA SER A 680 4.62 0.00 2.33
C SER A 680 5.24 -1.40 2.41
N CYS A 681 4.36 -2.38 2.61
CA CYS A 681 4.69 -3.81 2.54
C CYS A 681 5.17 -4.22 1.15
N THR A 682 4.66 -3.59 0.10
CA THR A 682 5.03 -3.88 -1.29
C THR A 682 6.48 -3.50 -1.56
N ARG A 683 6.99 -2.47 -0.89
CA ARG A 683 8.42 -2.11 -0.95
C ARG A 683 9.29 -3.23 -0.39
N VAL A 684 8.93 -3.73 0.79
CA VAL A 684 9.63 -4.85 1.44
C VAL A 684 9.57 -6.10 0.59
N MET A 685 8.37 -6.48 0.12
CA MET A 685 8.16 -7.62 -0.77
C MET A 685 9.04 -7.53 -2.02
N SER A 686 9.19 -6.34 -2.61
CA SER A 686 10.05 -6.16 -3.79
C SER A 686 11.51 -6.53 -3.54
N LEU A 687 12.01 -6.26 -2.33
CA LEU A 687 13.37 -6.57 -1.91
C LEU A 687 13.49 -8.04 -1.54
N THR A 688 12.58 -8.57 -0.72
CA THR A 688 12.64 -9.96 -0.23
C THR A 688 12.45 -10.97 -1.35
N GLU A 689 11.47 -10.79 -2.24
CA GLU A 689 11.23 -11.69 -3.38
C GLU A 689 12.44 -11.70 -4.35
N SER A 690 12.99 -10.52 -4.64
CA SER A 690 14.17 -10.37 -5.52
C SER A 690 15.42 -11.01 -4.91
N LYS A 691 15.64 -10.80 -3.61
CA LYS A 691 16.80 -11.32 -2.88
C LYS A 691 16.72 -12.85 -2.71
N ARG A 692 15.53 -13.36 -2.38
CA ARG A 692 15.28 -14.79 -2.26
C ARG A 692 15.51 -15.51 -3.58
N ALA A 693 15.01 -14.97 -4.69
CA ALA A 693 15.23 -15.52 -6.02
C ALA A 693 16.73 -15.60 -6.37
N GLU A 694 17.50 -14.54 -6.12
CA GLU A 694 18.96 -14.56 -6.31
C GLU A 694 19.63 -15.65 -5.48
N ARG A 695 19.28 -15.73 -4.19
CA ARG A 695 19.83 -16.73 -3.27
C ARG A 695 19.52 -18.16 -3.71
N PHE A 696 18.33 -18.42 -4.24
CA PHE A 696 17.95 -19.71 -4.78
C PHE A 696 18.81 -20.08 -6.00
N LEU A 697 19.17 -19.10 -6.82
CA LEU A 697 19.97 -19.29 -8.03
C LEU A 697 21.48 -19.15 -7.79
N GLY A 698 21.92 -18.88 -6.55
CA GLY A 698 23.33 -18.69 -6.19
C GLY A 698 23.94 -17.37 -6.65
N LEU A 699 23.11 -16.35 -6.84
CA LEU A 699 23.50 -15.01 -7.27
C LEU A 699 23.63 -14.09 -6.04
N THR A 700 24.43 -13.03 -6.17
CA THR A 700 24.70 -12.07 -5.09
C THR A 700 24.73 -10.63 -5.63
N THR A 701 23.71 -10.26 -6.42
CA THR A 701 23.65 -8.94 -7.06
C THR A 701 23.03 -7.87 -6.15
N ILE A 702 22.14 -8.24 -5.23
CA ILE A 702 21.60 -7.35 -4.20
C ILE A 702 22.45 -7.39 -2.93
N ASP A 703 22.94 -6.22 -2.51
CA ASP A 703 23.50 -5.98 -1.18
C ASP A 703 22.37 -5.55 -0.24
N LEU A 704 21.84 -6.49 0.54
CA LEU A 704 20.60 -6.32 1.30
C LEU A 704 20.69 -5.18 2.32
N LEU A 705 21.79 -5.11 3.08
CA LEU A 705 21.95 -4.15 4.18
C LEU A 705 22.21 -2.71 3.69
N ASN A 706 22.62 -2.55 2.43
CA ASN A 706 22.87 -1.25 1.81
C ASN A 706 21.80 -0.86 0.79
N ASP A 707 20.74 -1.68 0.62
CA ASP A 707 19.63 -1.37 -0.28
C ASP A 707 18.69 -0.36 0.39
N PRO A 708 18.37 0.79 -0.25
CA PRO A 708 17.50 1.82 0.35
C PRO A 708 16.10 1.33 0.73
N ARG A 709 15.64 0.21 0.16
CA ARG A 709 14.35 -0.40 0.51
C ARG A 709 14.38 -1.16 1.83
N PHE A 710 15.57 -1.43 2.38
CA PHE A 710 15.77 -2.06 3.68
C PHE A 710 15.46 -1.10 4.84
N ASP A 711 15.67 0.20 4.64
CA ASP A 711 15.44 1.23 5.67
C ASP A 711 13.94 1.49 5.89
N GLU A 712 13.57 2.05 7.05
CA GLU A 712 12.23 2.61 7.34
C GLU A 712 11.05 1.60 7.25
N VAL A 713 11.20 0.36 7.71
CA VAL A 713 10.08 -0.61 7.77
C VAL A 713 9.36 -0.53 9.12
N ASP A 714 8.07 -0.14 9.10
CA ASP A 714 7.24 -0.05 10.30
C ASP A 714 6.79 -1.43 10.82
N ASP A 715 6.59 -1.55 12.13
CA ASP A 715 6.18 -2.77 12.87
C ASP A 715 4.80 -3.33 12.43
N ALA A 716 4.02 -2.60 11.63
CA ALA A 716 2.65 -2.93 11.26
C ALA A 716 2.47 -4.23 10.44
N SER A 717 3.51 -4.71 9.73
CA SER A 717 3.44 -5.96 8.94
C SER A 717 4.41 -7.04 9.41
N ARG A 718 3.92 -7.92 10.29
CA ARG A 718 4.69 -9.01 10.90
C ARG A 718 5.38 -9.92 9.88
N ARG A 719 4.67 -10.32 8.81
CA ARG A 719 5.23 -11.19 7.78
C ARG A 719 6.37 -10.53 7.01
N CYS A 720 6.21 -9.28 6.60
CA CYS A 720 7.27 -8.54 5.91
C CYS A 720 8.54 -8.41 6.78
N HIS A 721 8.38 -8.16 8.08
CA HIS A 721 9.51 -8.17 9.03
C HIS A 721 10.21 -9.52 9.09
N LEU A 722 9.45 -10.60 9.30
CA LEU A 722 10.03 -11.95 9.37
C LEU A 722 10.73 -12.36 8.08
N GLU A 723 10.21 -11.94 6.92
CA GLU A 723 10.87 -12.16 5.63
C GLU A 723 12.21 -11.40 5.53
N LEU A 724 12.27 -10.12 5.90
CA LEU A 724 13.53 -9.36 5.92
C LEU A 724 14.54 -9.94 6.90
N LEU A 725 14.10 -10.32 8.10
CA LEU A 725 14.94 -10.98 9.09
C LEU A 725 15.46 -12.32 8.55
N SER A 726 14.65 -13.06 7.79
CA SER A 726 15.06 -14.32 7.18
C SER A 726 16.14 -14.13 6.10
N GLU A 727 16.01 -13.13 5.22
CA GLU A 727 17.03 -12.85 4.22
C GLU A 727 18.31 -12.29 4.88
N THR A 728 18.17 -11.49 5.94
CA THR A 728 19.30 -11.01 6.75
C THR A 728 20.05 -12.18 7.40
N PHE A 729 19.32 -13.17 7.93
CA PHE A 729 19.90 -14.38 8.50
C PHE A 729 20.74 -15.15 7.47
N HIS A 730 20.21 -15.37 6.26
CA HIS A 730 20.94 -16.08 5.20
C HIS A 730 22.16 -15.28 4.72
N ASP A 731 22.02 -13.97 4.52
CA ASP A 731 23.12 -13.10 4.06
C ASP A 731 24.29 -13.08 5.05
N LEU A 732 24.00 -13.15 6.36
CA LEU A 732 25.02 -13.16 7.40
C LEU A 732 26.01 -14.33 7.25
N PHE A 733 25.51 -15.51 6.88
CA PHE A 733 26.35 -16.72 6.70
C PHE A 733 26.89 -16.88 5.29
N LEU A 734 26.25 -16.26 4.29
CA LEU A 734 26.67 -16.33 2.88
C LEU A 734 27.66 -15.22 2.49
N TYR A 735 27.79 -14.17 3.30
CA TYR A 735 28.70 -13.06 3.05
C TYR A 735 30.16 -13.54 2.90
N LYS A 736 30.80 -13.09 1.81
CA LYS A 736 32.22 -13.30 1.56
C LYS A 736 32.88 -11.94 1.32
N PRO A 737 33.84 -11.49 2.17
CA PRO A 737 34.51 -10.22 1.95
C PRO A 737 35.28 -10.23 0.61
N PRO A 738 35.28 -9.12 -0.15
CA PRO A 738 36.03 -9.02 -1.41
C PRO A 738 37.51 -9.34 -1.19
N SER A 739 38.11 -10.10 -2.13
CA SER A 739 39.48 -10.62 -2.04
C SER A 739 40.59 -9.55 -1.88
N VAL A 740 40.25 -8.28 -2.09
CA VAL A 740 41.15 -7.11 -1.97
C VAL A 740 41.42 -6.72 -0.51
N TYR A 741 40.56 -7.13 0.44
CA TYR A 741 40.66 -6.78 1.86
C TYR A 741 41.21 -7.90 2.76
N LYS A 742 42.19 -8.68 2.27
CA LYS A 742 42.93 -9.62 3.16
C LYS A 742 43.89 -8.86 4.07
N VAL A 743 43.37 -8.28 5.14
CA VAL A 743 44.17 -7.87 6.31
C VAL A 743 44.03 -8.98 7.36
N SER A 744 45.16 -9.49 7.86
CA SER A 744 45.26 -10.63 8.77
C SER A 744 44.58 -10.48 10.14
N ALA A 745 43.90 -9.35 10.39
CA ALA A 745 43.12 -9.06 11.60
C ALA A 745 41.59 -9.17 11.42
N THR A 746 41.08 -9.50 10.22
CA THR A 746 39.63 -9.46 9.93
C THR A 746 38.82 -10.61 10.55
N SER A 747 39.40 -11.79 10.81
CA SER A 747 38.60 -12.98 11.20
C SER A 747 37.96 -12.90 12.59
N GLU A 748 38.55 -12.18 13.55
CA GLU A 748 37.98 -12.03 14.89
C GLU A 748 36.89 -10.95 14.91
N ALA A 749 37.11 -9.83 14.23
CA ALA A 749 36.11 -8.77 14.06
C ALA A 749 34.86 -9.27 13.31
N GLU A 750 35.05 -10.10 12.28
CA GLU A 750 33.94 -10.77 11.55
C GLU A 750 33.13 -11.69 12.47
N GLN A 751 33.77 -12.43 13.37
CA GLN A 751 33.07 -13.31 14.31
C GLN A 751 32.25 -12.52 15.33
N VAL A 752 32.83 -11.45 15.89
CA VAL A 752 32.12 -10.56 16.81
C VAL A 752 30.90 -9.95 16.14
N PHE A 753 31.05 -9.49 14.88
CA PHE A 753 29.94 -8.99 14.09
C PHE A 753 28.82 -10.03 13.89
N VAL A 754 29.17 -11.26 13.50
CA VAL A 754 28.17 -12.33 13.31
C VAL A 754 27.44 -12.67 14.61
N ILE A 755 28.16 -12.78 15.73
CA ILE A 755 27.55 -13.08 17.04
C ILE A 755 26.59 -11.96 17.47
N GLU A 756 27.01 -10.69 17.34
CA GLU A 756 26.17 -9.54 17.66
C GLU A 756 24.92 -9.49 16.78
N MET A 757 25.06 -9.71 15.47
CA MET A 757 23.92 -9.74 14.55
C MET A 757 22.97 -10.90 14.84
N ILE A 758 23.47 -12.09 15.18
CA ILE A 758 22.61 -13.23 15.57
C ILE A 758 21.84 -12.94 16.86
N ASN A 759 22.46 -12.30 17.86
CA ASN A 759 21.76 -11.90 19.08
C ASN A 759 20.61 -10.93 18.78
N ARG A 760 20.84 -9.97 17.88
CA ARG A 760 19.79 -9.04 17.41
C ARG A 760 18.68 -9.78 16.68
N LEU A 761 19.02 -10.66 15.74
CA LEU A 761 18.05 -11.48 15.01
C LEU A 761 17.22 -12.35 15.95
N SER A 762 17.84 -12.98 16.95
CA SER A 762 17.15 -13.79 17.96
C SER A 762 16.06 -12.98 18.68
N ASN A 763 16.41 -11.79 19.15
CA ASN A 763 15.44 -10.90 19.82
C ASN A 763 14.32 -10.43 18.87
N SER A 764 14.67 -10.08 17.63
CA SER A 764 13.70 -9.63 16.63
C SER A 764 12.72 -10.73 16.20
N PHE A 765 13.20 -11.94 15.91
CA PHE A 765 12.32 -13.07 15.59
C PHE A 765 11.32 -13.36 16.71
N SER A 766 11.79 -13.40 17.97
CA SER A 766 10.91 -13.62 19.13
C SER A 766 9.85 -12.52 19.29
N LYS A 767 10.15 -11.26 18.91
CA LYS A 767 9.17 -10.16 18.93
C LYS A 767 8.05 -10.40 17.91
N PHE A 768 8.38 -10.69 16.65
CA PHE A 768 7.41 -10.72 15.56
C PHE A 768 6.67 -12.05 15.38
N LEU A 769 7.21 -13.16 15.89
CA LEU A 769 6.52 -14.46 15.90
C LEU A 769 5.28 -14.47 16.81
N ASN A 770 5.20 -13.58 17.80
CA ASN A 770 4.01 -13.46 18.65
C ASN A 770 2.84 -12.82 17.88
N GLY A 771 1.70 -13.52 17.77
CA GLY A 771 0.46 -13.01 17.18
C GLY A 771 -0.35 -14.12 16.49
N PRO A 772 -1.42 -13.80 15.74
CA PRO A 772 -2.28 -14.81 15.12
C PRO A 772 -1.55 -15.60 14.02
N ASP A 773 -1.77 -16.92 13.98
CA ASP A 773 -1.23 -17.83 12.96
C ASP A 773 -1.82 -17.62 11.57
N SER A 774 -2.97 -16.94 11.46
CA SER A 774 -3.64 -16.66 10.19
C SER A 774 -2.85 -15.77 9.24
N ASP A 775 -1.80 -15.11 9.73
CA ASP A 775 -0.97 -14.20 8.95
C ASP A 775 0.01 -14.94 8.01
N PHE A 776 0.16 -16.26 8.18
CA PHE A 776 1.18 -17.08 7.55
C PHE A 776 0.60 -18.34 6.92
N THR A 777 1.30 -18.90 5.94
CA THR A 777 1.08 -20.31 5.58
C THR A 777 1.60 -21.22 6.71
N PRO A 778 1.05 -22.44 6.88
CA PRO A 778 1.59 -23.37 7.86
C PRO A 778 3.10 -23.66 7.70
N SER A 779 3.59 -23.67 6.45
CA SER A 779 5.01 -23.86 6.15
C SER A 779 5.86 -22.63 6.50
N GLU A 780 5.34 -21.41 6.38
CA GLU A 780 6.03 -20.18 6.78
C GLU A 780 6.26 -20.13 8.30
N ILE A 781 5.24 -20.49 9.10
CA ILE A 781 5.33 -20.50 10.57
C ILE A 781 6.51 -21.37 11.02
N VAL A 782 6.53 -22.63 10.55
CA VAL A 782 7.57 -23.60 10.92
C VAL A 782 8.95 -23.14 10.46
N TYR A 783 9.05 -22.45 9.31
CA TYR A 783 10.31 -21.90 8.81
C TYR A 783 10.83 -20.77 9.70
N PHE A 784 9.99 -19.78 10.04
CA PHE A 784 10.39 -18.66 10.88
C PHE A 784 10.70 -19.12 12.32
N GLU A 785 9.96 -20.10 12.85
CA GLU A 785 10.29 -20.75 14.12
C GLU A 785 11.66 -21.43 14.07
N ALA A 786 11.98 -22.16 12.99
CA ALA A 786 13.29 -22.79 12.83
C ALA A 786 14.43 -21.75 12.80
N LEU A 787 14.26 -20.60 12.14
CA LEU A 787 15.25 -19.50 12.16
C LEU A 787 15.42 -18.88 13.55
N SER A 788 14.32 -18.71 14.29
CA SER A 788 14.36 -18.22 15.67
C SER A 788 15.11 -19.20 16.59
N LEU A 789 14.83 -20.50 16.48
CA LEU A 789 15.50 -21.57 17.22
C LEU A 789 16.99 -21.66 16.86
N LEU A 790 17.35 -21.53 15.58
CA LEU A 790 18.76 -21.49 15.14
C LEU A 790 19.49 -20.28 15.70
N SER A 791 18.87 -19.09 15.65
CA SER A 791 19.46 -17.86 16.21
C SER A 791 19.71 -18.01 17.71
N THR A 792 18.75 -18.59 18.43
CA THR A 792 18.85 -18.88 19.87
C THR A 792 19.96 -19.90 20.14
N LEU A 793 20.01 -21.01 19.39
CA LEU A 793 21.03 -22.04 19.54
C LEU A 793 22.44 -21.46 19.37
N ILE A 794 22.64 -20.62 18.35
CA ILE A 794 23.94 -19.99 18.07
C ILE A 794 24.32 -19.00 19.19
N ALA A 795 23.39 -18.15 19.61
CA ALA A 795 23.60 -17.19 20.70
C ALA A 795 24.02 -17.89 22.00
N LEU A 796 23.34 -18.97 22.37
CA LEU A 796 23.65 -19.74 23.57
C LEU A 796 25.00 -20.45 23.47
N CYS A 797 25.29 -21.07 22.32
CA CYS A 797 26.57 -21.76 22.07
C CYS A 797 27.78 -20.82 22.14
N THR A 798 27.62 -19.57 21.71
CA THR A 798 28.70 -18.58 21.61
C THR A 798 28.81 -17.65 22.82
N SER A 799 27.87 -17.74 23.77
CA SER A 799 27.85 -16.90 24.98
C SER A 799 29.09 -17.07 25.87
N ILE A 800 29.47 -15.99 26.56
CA ILE A 800 30.64 -15.91 27.44
C ILE A 800 30.44 -16.71 28.74
N ASP A 801 29.19 -16.83 29.22
CA ASP A 801 28.84 -17.48 30.49
C ASP A 801 28.05 -18.78 30.28
N ARG A 802 28.64 -19.75 29.58
CA ARG A 802 27.99 -21.03 29.24
C ARG A 802 27.58 -21.86 30.46
N ALA A 803 28.08 -21.52 31.65
CA ALA A 803 27.72 -22.18 32.91
C ALA A 803 26.27 -21.89 33.34
N THR A 804 25.62 -20.88 32.74
CA THR A 804 24.23 -20.52 33.05
C THR A 804 23.18 -21.38 32.34
N PHE A 805 23.54 -22.13 31.29
CA PHE A 805 22.59 -22.93 30.51
C PHE A 805 22.81 -24.43 30.69
N SER A 806 21.74 -25.17 30.92
CA SER A 806 21.81 -26.63 31.07
C SER A 806 22.03 -27.31 29.70
N PRO A 807 22.89 -28.33 29.60
CA PRO A 807 23.04 -29.13 28.37
C PRO A 807 21.70 -29.65 27.83
N ASP A 808 20.78 -30.03 28.73
CA ASP A 808 19.44 -30.49 28.40
C ASP A 808 18.63 -29.47 27.58
N SER A 809 18.79 -28.17 27.85
CA SER A 809 18.10 -27.11 27.10
C SER A 809 18.62 -26.98 25.67
N LEU A 810 19.91 -27.21 25.43
CA LEU A 810 20.50 -27.16 24.08
C LEU A 810 20.13 -28.40 23.26
N ASP A 811 20.08 -29.56 23.89
CA ASP A 811 19.60 -30.79 23.25
C ASP A 811 18.11 -30.68 22.88
N GLN A 812 17.28 -30.05 23.73
CA GLN A 812 15.89 -29.74 23.40
C GLN A 812 15.75 -28.84 22.17
N LEU A 813 16.61 -27.82 22.00
CA LEU A 813 16.61 -26.98 20.80
C LEU A 813 16.98 -27.78 19.55
N ILE A 814 17.95 -28.68 19.64
CA ILE A 814 18.35 -29.55 18.52
C ILE A 814 17.21 -30.48 18.12
N GLU A 815 16.53 -31.10 19.08
CA GLU A 815 15.38 -31.97 18.80
C GLU A 815 14.18 -31.18 18.26
N ALA A 816 13.94 -29.95 18.75
CA ALA A 816 12.93 -29.06 18.19
C ALA A 816 13.23 -28.70 16.72
N LEU A 817 14.50 -28.43 16.38
CA LEU A 817 14.91 -28.17 15.00
C LEU A 817 14.73 -29.40 14.08
N LYS A 818 15.00 -30.61 14.58
CA LYS A 818 14.69 -31.85 13.84
C LYS A 818 13.19 -32.01 13.62
N ALA A 819 12.37 -31.74 14.65
CA ALA A 819 10.92 -31.79 14.56
C ALA A 819 10.35 -30.75 13.57
N ALA A 820 10.90 -29.54 13.56
CA ALA A 820 10.54 -28.50 12.59
C ALA A 820 10.87 -28.95 11.16
N LEU A 821 12.07 -29.51 10.94
CA LEU A 821 12.47 -30.06 9.65
C LEU A 821 11.54 -31.21 9.20
N ASP A 822 11.20 -32.14 10.08
CA ASP A 822 10.28 -33.23 9.75
C ASP A 822 8.85 -32.72 9.48
N THR A 823 8.41 -31.67 10.18
CA THR A 823 7.14 -30.99 9.90
C THR A 823 7.13 -30.38 8.50
N GLN A 824 8.22 -29.72 8.08
CA GLN A 824 8.37 -29.24 6.71
C GLN A 824 8.38 -30.37 5.68
N ARG A 825 9.00 -31.51 6.00
CA ARG A 825 8.98 -32.68 5.10
C ARG A 825 7.57 -33.25 4.93
N MET A 826 6.77 -33.25 5.99
CA MET A 826 5.37 -33.70 5.95
C MET A 826 4.43 -32.74 5.20
N SER A 827 4.81 -31.47 5.04
CA SER A 827 4.02 -30.49 4.28
C SER A 827 4.18 -30.62 2.76
N VAL A 828 5.18 -31.38 2.30
CA VAL A 828 5.42 -31.71 0.89
C VAL A 828 4.76 -33.07 0.55
N PRO A 829 4.06 -33.21 -0.58
CA PRO A 829 3.49 -34.49 -1.01
C PRO A 829 4.54 -35.61 -1.01
N ALA A 830 4.27 -36.68 -0.24
CA ALA A 830 5.12 -37.86 -0.17
C ALA A 830 5.25 -38.56 -1.53
N GLN A 831 6.26 -39.43 -1.68
CA GLN A 831 6.50 -40.16 -2.94
C GLN A 831 5.23 -40.84 -3.47
N GLY A 832 4.79 -40.45 -4.67
CA GLY A 832 3.64 -41.01 -5.36
C GLY A 832 3.90 -41.13 -6.86
N ALA A 833 2.90 -41.59 -7.62
CA ALA A 833 2.99 -41.72 -9.07
C ALA A 833 1.67 -41.30 -9.74
N GLY A 834 1.78 -40.85 -10.99
CA GLY A 834 0.63 -40.46 -11.81
C GLY A 834 0.25 -38.98 -11.70
N VAL A 835 -0.67 -38.55 -12.58
CA VAL A 835 -1.04 -37.14 -12.77
C VAL A 835 -1.47 -36.46 -11.46
N GLU A 836 -2.27 -37.12 -10.63
CA GLU A 836 -2.75 -36.54 -9.38
C GLU A 836 -1.61 -36.16 -8.43
N HIS A 837 -0.59 -37.01 -8.35
CA HIS A 837 0.59 -36.74 -7.55
C HIS A 837 1.39 -35.58 -8.15
N THR A 838 1.63 -35.59 -9.47
CA THR A 838 2.35 -34.51 -10.17
C THR A 838 1.66 -33.15 -9.96
N VAL A 839 0.34 -33.08 -10.14
CA VAL A 839 -0.45 -31.84 -9.92
C VAL A 839 -0.36 -31.39 -8.46
N ALA A 840 -0.47 -32.31 -7.50
CA ALA A 840 -0.32 -31.98 -6.08
C ALA A 840 1.09 -31.44 -5.75
N MET A 841 2.12 -32.01 -6.39
CA MET A 841 3.51 -31.60 -6.20
C MET A 841 3.76 -30.19 -6.75
N VAL A 842 3.28 -29.86 -7.95
CA VAL A 842 3.38 -28.50 -8.52
C VAL A 842 2.66 -27.48 -7.63
N GLY A 843 1.48 -27.81 -7.10
CA GLY A 843 0.78 -26.93 -6.15
C GLY A 843 1.45 -26.78 -4.78
N SER A 844 2.56 -27.49 -4.52
CA SER A 844 3.28 -27.49 -3.23
C SER A 844 4.64 -26.78 -3.27
N MET A 845 5.00 -26.13 -4.39
CA MET A 845 6.34 -25.54 -4.56
C MET A 845 6.70 -24.50 -3.48
N HIS A 846 5.71 -23.77 -2.94
CA HIS A 846 5.94 -22.88 -1.79
C HIS A 846 6.42 -23.67 -0.54
N SER A 847 5.78 -24.79 -0.21
CA SER A 847 6.24 -25.67 0.89
C SER A 847 7.62 -26.28 0.60
N VAL A 848 7.90 -26.63 -0.66
CA VAL A 848 9.23 -27.10 -1.08
C VAL A 848 10.30 -26.02 -0.85
N SER A 849 9.98 -24.76 -1.14
CA SER A 849 10.85 -23.61 -0.84
C SER A 849 11.13 -23.47 0.65
N MET A 850 10.10 -23.54 1.49
CA MET A 850 10.25 -23.45 2.95
C MET A 850 11.09 -24.60 3.51
N LEU A 851 10.90 -25.82 3.00
CA LEU A 851 11.73 -26.97 3.32
C LEU A 851 13.20 -26.73 2.91
N ARG A 852 13.44 -26.29 1.67
CA ARG A 852 14.78 -25.96 1.16
C ARG A 852 15.47 -24.92 2.03
N ASP A 853 14.78 -23.84 2.37
CA ASP A 853 15.35 -22.75 3.15
C ASP A 853 15.62 -23.15 4.60
N THR A 854 14.76 -23.96 5.19
CA THR A 854 15.00 -24.58 6.51
C THR A 854 16.27 -25.45 6.46
N ILE A 855 16.43 -26.29 5.43
CA ILE A 855 17.61 -27.13 5.23
C ILE A 855 18.88 -26.28 5.07
N ALA A 856 18.83 -25.24 4.23
CA ALA A 856 19.95 -24.35 3.99
C ALA A 856 20.35 -23.58 5.26
N ALA A 857 19.38 -23.06 6.01
CA ALA A 857 19.62 -22.37 7.27
C ALA A 857 20.29 -23.28 8.30
N ILE A 858 19.81 -24.53 8.46
CA ILE A 858 20.42 -25.53 9.35
C ILE A 858 21.85 -25.84 8.89
N LYS A 859 22.09 -26.08 7.60
CA LYS A 859 23.43 -26.37 7.06
C LYS A 859 24.41 -25.23 7.31
N LEU A 860 24.03 -24.00 6.97
CA LEU A 860 24.87 -22.81 7.15
C LEU A 860 25.20 -22.59 8.65
N SER A 861 24.18 -22.67 9.51
CA SER A 861 24.33 -22.49 10.95
C SER A 861 25.24 -23.53 11.60
N THR A 862 25.00 -24.81 11.30
CA THR A 862 25.78 -25.92 11.85
C THR A 862 27.22 -25.89 11.35
N GLN A 863 27.46 -25.58 10.07
CA GLN A 863 28.80 -25.40 9.52
C GLN A 863 29.54 -24.23 10.17
N TRP A 864 28.88 -23.08 10.33
CA TRP A 864 29.48 -21.93 10.99
C TRP A 864 29.81 -22.23 12.46
N LEU A 865 28.88 -22.84 13.21
CA LEU A 865 29.09 -23.23 14.61
C LEU A 865 30.24 -24.22 14.78
N MET A 866 30.33 -25.22 13.91
CA MET A 866 31.43 -26.19 13.95
C MET A 866 32.77 -25.52 13.63
N GLY A 867 32.80 -24.63 12.63
CA GLY A 867 34.00 -23.85 12.30
C GLY A 867 34.43 -22.90 13.40
N TRP A 868 33.47 -22.28 14.11
CA TRP A 868 33.73 -21.48 15.31
C TRP A 868 34.28 -22.34 16.46
N ASN A 869 33.65 -23.49 16.72
CA ASN A 869 34.09 -24.43 17.76
C ASN A 869 35.51 -24.95 17.54
N ASP A 870 35.88 -25.23 16.30
CA ASP A 870 37.25 -25.68 15.97
C ASP A 870 38.27 -24.58 16.27
N ARG A 871 37.99 -23.32 15.94
CA ARG A 871 38.84 -22.16 16.29
C ARG A 871 38.95 -21.95 17.80
N GLU A 872 37.86 -22.11 18.54
CA GLU A 872 37.85 -21.98 20.00
C GLU A 872 38.69 -23.05 20.70
N ARG A 873 38.67 -24.28 20.18
CA ARG A 873 39.52 -25.38 20.65
C ARG A 873 40.99 -25.18 20.30
N GLU A 874 41.29 -24.51 19.20
CA GLU A 874 42.66 -24.09 18.84
C GLU A 874 43.15 -22.98 19.77
N ARG A 875 42.29 -22.00 20.08
CA ARG A 875 42.58 -20.85 20.95
C ARG A 875 42.82 -21.26 22.40
N ASP A 876 41.96 -22.11 22.96
CA ASP A 876 42.07 -22.58 24.35
C ASP A 876 42.07 -24.12 24.44
N ARG A 877 43.28 -24.65 24.64
CA ARG A 877 43.56 -26.08 24.76
C ARG A 877 43.15 -26.67 26.10
N SER A 878 42.67 -25.88 27.06
CA SER A 878 42.14 -26.37 28.34
C SER A 878 40.83 -27.14 28.15
N GLY A 879 40.18 -27.00 26.99
CA GLY A 879 38.92 -27.65 26.65
C GLY A 879 37.70 -26.99 27.27
N ARG A 880 37.85 -25.83 27.92
CA ARG A 880 36.75 -25.08 28.57
C ARG A 880 36.05 -24.10 27.63
N SER A 881 36.73 -23.60 26.61
CA SER A 881 36.20 -22.68 25.59
C SER A 881 35.42 -23.36 24.45
N GLY A 882 35.58 -24.66 24.24
CA GLY A 882 34.93 -25.40 23.16
C GLY A 882 33.50 -25.83 23.52
N LEU A 883 32.75 -26.31 22.53
CA LEU A 883 31.48 -26.98 22.75
C LEU A 883 31.69 -28.36 23.41
N PRO A 884 30.82 -28.78 24.35
CA PRO A 884 30.80 -30.14 24.86
C PRO A 884 30.71 -31.19 23.75
N LYS A 885 31.33 -32.36 23.94
CA LYS A 885 31.38 -33.42 22.92
C LYS A 885 30.00 -33.92 22.50
N GLU A 886 29.08 -34.06 23.45
CA GLU A 886 27.70 -34.49 23.22
C GLU A 886 26.95 -33.48 22.35
N LEU A 887 27.03 -32.19 22.71
CA LEU A 887 26.42 -31.10 21.94
C LEU A 887 27.00 -31.01 20.52
N ALA A 888 28.32 -31.11 20.37
CA ALA A 888 28.97 -31.13 19.05
C ALA A 888 28.54 -32.35 18.21
N ALA A 889 28.25 -33.50 18.84
CA ALA A 889 27.68 -34.67 18.16
C ALA A 889 26.21 -34.43 17.76
N GLY A 890 25.42 -33.79 18.63
CA GLY A 890 24.04 -33.38 18.34
C GLY A 890 23.94 -32.43 17.14
N ILE A 891 24.79 -31.39 17.09
CA ILE A 891 24.88 -30.44 15.97
C ILE A 891 25.24 -31.16 14.65
N LYS A 892 26.21 -32.08 14.69
CA LYS A 892 26.55 -32.92 13.51
C LYS A 892 25.42 -33.84 13.09
N SER A 893 24.67 -34.40 14.04
CA SER A 893 23.49 -35.21 13.76
C SER A 893 22.41 -34.38 13.08
N LEU A 894 22.13 -33.16 13.57
CA LEU A 894 21.19 -32.23 12.93
C LEU A 894 21.62 -31.88 11.50
N GLN A 895 22.91 -31.59 11.29
CA GLN A 895 23.45 -31.35 9.95
C GLN A 895 23.22 -32.55 9.01
N ALA A 896 23.52 -33.78 9.47
CA ALA A 896 23.33 -34.99 8.67
C ALA A 896 21.85 -35.23 8.32
N THR A 897 20.92 -34.96 9.25
CA THR A 897 19.48 -35.03 8.99
C THR A 897 19.06 -34.02 7.92
N ALA A 898 19.54 -32.77 8.00
CA ALA A 898 19.25 -31.74 7.00
C ALA A 898 19.81 -32.10 5.61
N GLU A 899 21.03 -32.64 5.54
CA GLU A 899 21.63 -33.11 4.28
C GLU A 899 20.86 -34.29 3.66
N ALA A 900 20.37 -35.21 4.48
CA ALA A 900 19.52 -36.32 4.02
C ALA A 900 18.18 -35.80 3.45
N ALA A 901 17.53 -34.89 4.18
CA ALA A 901 16.30 -34.24 3.72
C ALA A 901 16.50 -33.46 2.41
N GLY A 902 17.65 -32.76 2.27
CA GLY A 902 18.01 -32.04 1.05
C GLY A 902 18.15 -32.95 -0.17
N ARG A 903 18.82 -34.10 -0.02
CA ARG A 903 18.94 -35.10 -1.11
C ARG A 903 17.58 -35.67 -1.53
N GLU A 904 16.69 -35.90 -0.56
CA GLU A 904 15.33 -36.35 -0.83
C GLU A 904 14.53 -35.30 -1.61
N ALA A 905 14.53 -34.05 -1.15
CA ALA A 905 13.82 -32.95 -1.79
C ALA A 905 14.32 -32.69 -3.22
N GLN A 906 15.64 -32.72 -3.44
CA GLN A 906 16.24 -32.67 -4.78
C GLN A 906 15.73 -33.78 -5.69
N THR A 907 15.64 -35.01 -5.16
CA THR A 907 15.15 -36.17 -5.90
C THR A 907 13.68 -36.00 -6.29
N LEU A 908 12.85 -35.43 -5.41
CA LEU A 908 11.45 -35.12 -5.70
C LEU A 908 11.33 -34.11 -6.85
N VAL A 909 12.09 -33.01 -6.80
CA VAL A 909 12.10 -32.01 -7.88
C VAL A 909 12.60 -32.60 -9.21
N ALA A 910 13.64 -33.44 -9.17
CA ALA A 910 14.14 -34.11 -10.37
C ALA A 910 13.11 -35.07 -10.99
N ARG A 911 12.35 -35.81 -10.16
CA ARG A 911 11.25 -36.67 -10.62
C ARG A 911 10.10 -35.84 -11.19
N LEU A 912 9.70 -34.78 -10.51
CA LEU A 912 8.66 -33.85 -10.98
C LEU A 912 8.99 -33.32 -12.38
N LYS A 913 10.24 -32.90 -12.59
CA LYS A 913 10.75 -32.48 -13.89
C LYS A 913 10.63 -33.60 -14.93
N ALA A 914 11.05 -34.83 -14.60
CA ALA A 914 10.94 -35.96 -15.52
C ALA A 914 9.48 -36.29 -15.90
N ASP A 915 8.56 -36.21 -14.93
CA ASP A 915 7.14 -36.48 -15.16
C ASP A 915 6.51 -35.44 -16.08
N ILE A 916 6.72 -34.14 -15.83
CA ILE A 916 6.14 -33.05 -16.62
C ILE A 916 6.72 -32.98 -18.03
N LEU A 917 8.01 -33.27 -18.19
CA LEU A 917 8.66 -33.30 -19.52
C LEU A 917 8.31 -34.55 -20.33
N SER A 918 7.58 -35.51 -19.76
CA SER A 918 7.12 -36.69 -20.48
C SER A 918 6.10 -36.33 -21.56
N ARG A 919 6.27 -36.88 -22.77
CA ARG A 919 5.35 -36.67 -23.91
C ARG A 919 3.91 -37.11 -23.61
N ASP A 920 3.74 -38.04 -22.69
CA ASP A 920 2.42 -38.55 -22.32
C ASP A 920 1.74 -37.71 -21.23
N PHE A 921 2.42 -36.73 -20.63
CA PHE A 921 1.92 -36.02 -19.47
C PHE A 921 0.70 -35.17 -19.81
N GLU A 922 0.80 -34.29 -20.80
CA GLU A 922 -0.30 -33.41 -21.25
C GLU A 922 -1.55 -34.22 -21.66
N PRO A 923 -1.46 -35.27 -22.50
CA PRO A 923 -2.61 -36.14 -22.78
C PRO A 923 -3.23 -36.81 -21.53
N LYS A 924 -2.40 -37.25 -20.57
CA LYS A 924 -2.89 -37.84 -19.31
C LYS A 924 -3.54 -36.79 -18.42
N LEU A 925 -3.01 -35.57 -18.37
CA LEU A 925 -3.58 -34.44 -17.63
C LEU A 925 -4.93 -34.04 -18.22
N THR A 926 -5.02 -33.86 -19.54
CA THR A 926 -6.27 -33.60 -20.27
C THR A 926 -7.31 -34.68 -19.94
N ARG A 927 -6.94 -35.97 -20.00
CA ARG A 927 -7.87 -37.04 -19.62
C ARG A 927 -8.31 -36.94 -18.16
N TRP A 928 -7.40 -36.62 -17.24
CA TRP A 928 -7.72 -36.51 -15.82
C TRP A 928 -8.67 -35.33 -15.53
N ILE A 929 -8.48 -34.18 -16.18
CA ILE A 929 -9.34 -32.98 -16.04
C ILE A 929 -10.76 -33.25 -16.54
N PHE A 930 -10.91 -33.91 -17.70
CA PHE A 930 -12.20 -34.04 -18.40
C PHE A 930 -12.92 -35.38 -18.20
N HIS A 931 -12.22 -36.45 -17.81
CA HIS A 931 -12.76 -37.83 -17.77
C HIS A 931 -12.49 -38.55 -16.43
N GLY A 932 -12.11 -37.81 -15.37
CA GLY A 932 -11.71 -38.38 -14.07
C GLY A 932 -12.85 -38.94 -13.19
N LYS A 933 -14.12 -38.76 -13.57
CA LYS A 933 -15.28 -39.47 -12.98
C LYS A 933 -15.67 -40.57 -13.96
N GLY A 934 -15.93 -41.79 -13.49
CA GLY A 934 -16.48 -42.86 -14.35
C GLY A 934 -17.71 -42.36 -15.13
N GLU A 935 -17.96 -42.94 -16.29
CA GLU A 935 -18.89 -42.50 -17.37
C GLU A 935 -20.35 -42.17 -16.94
N ALA A 936 -20.73 -42.34 -15.69
CA ALA A 936 -22.10 -42.18 -15.19
C ALA A 936 -22.44 -40.79 -14.61
N ASP A 937 -21.49 -39.87 -14.44
CA ASP A 937 -21.73 -38.57 -13.76
C ASP A 937 -21.03 -37.37 -14.45
N THR A 938 -20.75 -37.48 -15.75
CA THR A 938 -19.92 -36.54 -16.53
C THR A 938 -20.66 -35.34 -17.12
N ASP A 939 -21.97 -35.17 -16.88
CA ASP A 939 -22.74 -34.05 -17.45
C ASP A 939 -22.92 -32.90 -16.44
N ASP A 940 -21.78 -32.37 -15.96
CA ASP A 940 -21.76 -31.12 -15.18
C ASP A 940 -21.84 -29.88 -16.10
N GLY A 941 -21.89 -30.08 -17.43
CA GLY A 941 -22.04 -29.06 -18.45
C GLY A 941 -20.79 -28.22 -18.71
N VAL A 942 -20.04 -27.88 -17.65
CA VAL A 942 -18.83 -27.02 -17.67
C VAL A 942 -17.77 -27.57 -18.61
N VAL A 943 -17.51 -28.88 -18.56
CA VAL A 943 -16.52 -29.57 -19.42
C VAL A 943 -16.78 -29.36 -20.91
N GLY A 944 -18.05 -29.27 -21.33
CA GLY A 944 -18.41 -29.05 -22.73
C GLY A 944 -18.24 -27.60 -23.22
N ALA A 945 -17.98 -26.66 -22.31
CA ALA A 945 -17.76 -25.23 -22.63
C ALA A 945 -16.26 -24.86 -22.63
N ILE A 946 -15.36 -25.81 -22.39
CA ILE A 946 -13.92 -25.57 -22.24
C ILE A 946 -13.15 -26.11 -23.45
N SER A 947 -12.28 -25.28 -24.03
CA SER A 947 -11.32 -25.74 -25.03
C SER A 947 -10.24 -26.63 -24.40
N LYS A 948 -10.00 -27.80 -24.99
CA LYS A 948 -8.96 -28.75 -24.53
C LYS A 948 -7.54 -28.27 -24.83
N ASP A 949 -7.39 -27.43 -25.87
CA ASP A 949 -6.08 -26.97 -26.34
C ASP A 949 -5.38 -26.07 -25.30
N LEU A 950 -6.14 -25.43 -24.42
CA LEU A 950 -5.64 -24.59 -23.33
C LEU A 950 -4.89 -25.36 -22.23
N VAL A 951 -5.02 -26.70 -22.16
CA VAL A 951 -4.24 -27.51 -21.23
C VAL A 951 -2.74 -27.45 -21.58
N ALA A 952 -2.42 -27.33 -22.87
CA ALA A 952 -1.03 -27.23 -23.33
C ALA A 952 -0.34 -25.98 -22.80
N GLU A 953 -1.03 -24.82 -22.73
CA GLU A 953 -0.48 -23.56 -22.20
C GLU A 953 -0.09 -23.69 -20.72
N VAL A 954 -0.93 -24.35 -19.91
CA VAL A 954 -0.63 -24.61 -18.49
C VAL A 954 0.58 -25.53 -18.35
N VAL A 955 0.64 -26.60 -19.16
CA VAL A 955 1.78 -27.54 -19.13
C VAL A 955 3.06 -26.86 -19.58
N GLU A 956 3.03 -26.00 -20.59
CA GLU A 956 4.18 -25.22 -21.04
C GLU A 956 4.71 -24.32 -19.92
N SER A 957 3.81 -23.63 -19.21
CA SER A 957 4.17 -22.83 -18.04
C SER A 957 4.85 -23.67 -16.95
N TRP A 958 4.32 -24.87 -16.68
CA TRP A 958 4.93 -25.80 -15.72
C TRP A 958 6.29 -26.31 -16.17
N VAL A 959 6.48 -26.60 -17.46
CA VAL A 959 7.77 -27.00 -18.04
C VAL A 959 8.82 -25.91 -17.79
N MET A 960 8.46 -24.64 -17.99
CA MET A 960 9.34 -23.51 -17.70
C MET A 960 9.66 -23.40 -16.22
N ASN A 961 8.64 -23.52 -15.35
CA ASN A 961 8.82 -23.47 -13.90
C ASN A 961 9.77 -24.57 -13.40
N VAL A 962 9.54 -25.85 -13.76
CA VAL A 962 10.39 -26.96 -13.28
C VAL A 962 11.79 -26.97 -13.87
N LYS A 963 12.01 -26.35 -15.04
CA LYS A 963 13.36 -26.09 -15.56
C LYS A 963 14.09 -25.11 -14.65
N GLY A 964 13.43 -24.02 -14.26
CA GLY A 964 13.93 -23.04 -13.30
C GLY A 964 14.31 -23.65 -11.95
N TRP A 965 13.42 -24.49 -11.41
CA TRP A 965 13.68 -25.26 -10.19
C TRP A 965 14.87 -26.22 -10.28
N GLY A 966 15.20 -26.68 -11.50
CA GLY A 966 16.41 -27.46 -11.75
C GLY A 966 17.72 -26.68 -11.55
N SER A 967 17.67 -25.34 -11.52
CA SER A 967 18.81 -24.45 -11.30
C SER A 967 18.96 -24.02 -9.84
N VAL A 968 18.04 -24.43 -8.95
CA VAL A 968 18.05 -24.04 -7.54
C VAL A 968 19.21 -24.71 -6.79
N ILE A 969 19.94 -23.92 -6.00
CA ILE A 969 21.00 -24.38 -5.10
C ILE A 969 20.39 -24.84 -3.77
N TRP A 970 20.86 -25.96 -3.24
CA TRP A 970 20.34 -26.63 -2.04
C TRP A 970 21.35 -26.71 -0.90
#